data_AF-A0A8C5E1J1-F1
#
_entry.id   AF-A0A8C5E1J1-F1
#
_cell.length_a   1.000
_cell.length_b   1.000
_cell.length_c   1.000
_cell.angle_alpha   90.00
_cell.angle_beta   90.00
_cell.angle_gamma   90.00
#
_symmetry.space_group_name_H-M   'P 1'
#
loop_
_entity.id
_entity.type
_entity.pdbx_description
1 polymer ?
#
loop_
_entity_poly.entity_id
_entity_poly.type
_entity_poly.pdbx_seq_one_letter_code
_entity_poly.pdbx_strand_id
1 'polypeptide(L)'
;MAAIGVHFGYTSACVAVLKDGCADVVANDAGDRVTPAVVAYRDTEQIVGIAAKQGRVRNATNTVVKVKQVLGRSFTDPHTQSHKLQSKCPVVCREDQPFYQITSGEQTQFVSPKNVTKLILEKMKETAQSALGTDVCDAVITVPFEFEEAQKQALREAAEAAGFTVLRMIHEPAAALMAYSMEQEKICGNSHVLVYKLGGASLSVSVLQVNGGMFRVLSSNTDHSVGGESFTEALAHFLSSEFKRSFRQDVTSNPRAMLKLMTGAEMTKHSLSSVGSANCFVDSLHDGIDFECNVSRARFELLCSALFNRSIQPIRRVLEECSLSARSIDKVVCVCYIVCISGGVCVLYCVYIRWCVCVILCVYIRWCVCVCVILCVYQVVCVCVCYIVCISGGVCVCVLYCVYIRWCVCVCVILCVYQVCVCVCYIVCISGGVCVCVCVILCVYQVVCVCVCYIVCISGGVCVCVLYCVCISGGVCVCVILCVYIRWCVCVCYIVCISGGVCVCVVCVYIRWCVCVILCVYQVVCVCVCVILCVYQVVCVCYIVCISGVCVCVCVILCVYQVVCVCYIVCVYQVVCVCVCYIVCISDGVCVCYIVCISGGVCVLYCVYIRWCVCVILCVYRWWCVCVLYCVYIRWCVCVCVILCVYQVVCVCVCYIVCISGGVWCVCVYCVYIRCVCVCYIVCI
;
A
#
# COMPACT_ATOMS: atom_id res chain seq x y z
N MET A 1 44.98 -16.38 15.78
CA MET A 1 44.72 -14.94 15.61
C MET A 1 43.32 -14.79 15.05
N ALA A 2 42.51 -13.90 15.62
CA ALA A 2 41.19 -13.56 15.10
C ALA A 2 41.27 -12.18 14.45
N ALA A 3 40.92 -12.09 13.16
CA ALA A 3 40.77 -10.81 12.48
C ALA A 3 39.34 -10.27 12.72
N ILE A 4 39.21 -8.95 12.85
CA ILE A 4 37.92 -8.29 13.16
C ILE A 4 37.42 -7.41 12.02
N GLY A 5 36.10 -7.27 11.91
CA GLY A 5 35.44 -6.35 11.00
C GLY A 5 35.10 -5.04 11.70
N VAL A 6 35.57 -3.91 11.18
CA VAL A 6 35.26 -2.58 11.74
C VAL A 6 34.43 -1.76 10.75
N HIS A 7 33.21 -1.40 11.13
CA HIS A 7 32.39 -0.43 10.40
C HIS A 7 32.50 0.95 11.06
N PHE A 8 33.21 1.88 10.42
CA PHE A 8 33.23 3.30 10.80
C PHE A 8 32.22 4.07 9.95
N GLY A 9 31.06 4.42 10.52
CA GLY A 9 30.02 5.23 9.88
C GLY A 9 30.13 6.72 10.21
N TYR A 10 29.22 7.53 9.66
CA TYR A 10 29.19 8.99 9.92
C TYR A 10 28.69 9.35 11.33
N THR A 11 27.72 8.61 11.87
CA THR A 11 27.09 8.89 13.18
C THR A 11 27.43 7.85 14.25
N SER A 12 27.95 6.70 13.84
CA SER A 12 28.22 5.54 14.70
C SER A 12 29.32 4.66 14.12
N ALA A 13 29.97 3.91 14.99
CA ALA A 13 30.89 2.84 14.68
C ALA A 13 30.39 1.51 15.28
N CYS A 14 30.84 0.40 14.69
CA CYS A 14 30.47 -0.95 15.06
C CYS A 14 31.67 -1.87 14.81
N VAL A 15 31.85 -2.89 15.66
CA VAL A 15 32.92 -3.89 15.52
C VAL A 15 32.33 -5.30 15.66
N ALA A 16 32.78 -6.20 14.78
CA ALA A 16 32.30 -7.57 14.68
C ALA A 16 33.48 -8.55 14.72
N VAL A 17 33.25 -9.70 15.33
CA VAL A 17 34.23 -10.78 15.49
C VAL A 17 33.74 -12.03 14.76
N LEU A 18 34.65 -12.74 14.09
CA LEU A 18 34.34 -14.05 13.51
C LEU A 18 34.69 -15.13 14.54
N LYS A 19 33.68 -15.84 15.04
CA LYS A 19 33.82 -16.89 16.05
C LYS A 19 33.02 -18.12 15.64
N ASP A 20 33.64 -19.30 15.71
CA ASP A 20 33.03 -20.60 15.41
C ASP A 20 32.34 -20.69 14.03
N GLY A 21 32.82 -19.88 13.06
CA GLY A 21 32.28 -19.76 11.70
C GLY A 21 31.19 -18.68 11.52
N CYS A 22 30.63 -18.14 12.62
CA CYS A 22 29.64 -17.08 12.60
C CYS A 22 30.29 -15.70 12.87
N ALA A 23 29.77 -14.64 12.24
CA ALA A 23 30.13 -13.28 12.57
C ALA A 23 29.12 -12.72 13.58
N ASP A 24 29.55 -12.28 14.76
CA ASP A 24 28.68 -11.57 15.72
C ASP A 24 29.18 -10.14 15.97
N VAL A 25 28.22 -9.24 16.22
CA VAL A 25 28.48 -7.83 16.53
C VAL A 25 28.68 -7.67 18.03
N VAL A 26 29.84 -7.15 18.40
CA VAL A 26 30.24 -7.00 19.80
C VAL A 26 29.48 -5.85 20.46
N ALA A 27 29.00 -6.09 21.67
CA ALA A 27 28.44 -5.06 22.54
C ALA A 27 29.56 -4.25 23.22
N ASN A 28 29.39 -2.93 23.31
CA ASN A 28 30.30 -2.05 24.03
C ASN A 28 30.12 -2.14 25.56
N ASP A 29 30.84 -1.28 26.28
CA ASP A 29 30.84 -1.13 27.74
C ASP A 29 29.47 -0.74 28.35
N ALA A 30 28.51 -0.26 27.54
CA ALA A 30 27.13 -0.04 27.95
C ALA A 30 26.15 -1.16 27.53
N GLY A 31 26.63 -2.21 26.85
CA GLY A 31 25.80 -3.27 26.28
C GLY A 31 25.25 -2.99 24.87
N ASP A 32 25.52 -1.81 24.31
CA ASP A 32 25.06 -1.44 22.97
C ASP A 32 25.93 -2.05 21.88
N ARG A 33 25.31 -2.70 20.89
CA ARG A 33 25.98 -3.24 19.68
C ARG A 33 26.44 -2.17 18.68
N VAL A 34 26.30 -0.89 19.02
CA VAL A 34 26.63 0.27 18.19
C VAL A 34 27.13 1.41 19.08
N THR A 35 28.33 1.94 18.81
CA THR A 35 28.91 3.06 19.56
C THR A 35 28.80 4.36 18.77
N PRO A 36 28.33 5.49 19.33
CA PRO A 36 28.29 6.77 18.63
C PRO A 36 29.66 7.26 18.13
N ALA A 37 29.74 7.75 16.90
CA ALA A 37 30.95 8.34 16.32
C ALA A 37 31.10 9.80 16.79
N VAL A 38 31.30 9.96 18.10
CA VAL A 38 31.31 11.23 18.83
C VAL A 38 32.48 11.24 19.79
N VAL A 39 33.24 12.34 19.82
CA VAL A 39 34.34 12.56 20.78
C VAL A 39 34.13 13.91 21.46
N ALA A 40 34.13 13.92 22.78
CA ALA A 40 34.00 15.12 23.61
C ALA A 40 35.28 15.32 24.43
N TYR A 41 35.86 16.50 24.32
CA TYR A 41 37.05 16.90 25.07
C TYR A 41 36.64 17.72 26.29
N ARG A 42 37.23 17.43 27.46
CA ARG A 42 37.10 18.21 28.69
C ARG A 42 38.45 18.27 29.36
N ASP A 43 38.97 19.46 29.63
CA ASP A 43 40.16 19.69 30.48
C ASP A 43 41.36 18.76 30.19
N THR A 44 41.41 17.56 30.80
CA THR A 44 42.44 16.52 30.57
C THR A 44 41.90 15.20 29.98
N GLU A 45 40.59 15.02 29.88
CA GLU A 45 39.91 13.79 29.44
C GLU A 45 39.42 13.83 27.98
N GLN A 46 39.53 12.69 27.30
CA GLN A 46 39.02 12.47 25.95
C GLN A 46 37.93 11.40 26.00
N ILE A 47 36.67 11.83 25.95
CA ILE A 47 35.49 10.97 26.13
C ILE A 47 34.98 10.56 24.74
N VAL A 48 34.77 9.26 24.52
CA VAL A 48 34.30 8.70 23.23
C VAL A 48 32.91 8.05 23.41
N GLY A 49 32.10 8.03 22.35
CA GLY A 49 30.89 7.21 22.30
C GLY A 49 29.69 7.78 23.04
N ILE A 50 29.04 6.94 23.87
CA ILE A 50 27.74 7.24 24.50
C ILE A 50 27.85 8.40 25.49
N ALA A 51 28.85 8.37 26.37
CA ALA A 51 29.11 9.43 27.33
C ALA A 51 29.38 10.79 26.64
N ALA A 52 30.08 10.78 25.50
CA ALA A 52 30.30 11.98 24.68
C ALA A 52 28.99 12.48 24.05
N LYS A 53 28.17 11.58 23.48
CA LYS A 53 26.86 11.91 22.90
C LYS A 53 25.90 12.52 23.93
N GLN A 54 25.85 11.96 25.14
CA GLN A 54 25.03 12.48 26.25
C GLN A 54 25.58 13.84 26.77
N GLY A 55 26.90 13.96 26.93
CA GLY A 55 27.56 15.19 27.38
C GLY A 55 27.42 16.38 26.42
N ARG A 56 27.16 16.12 25.12
CA ARG A 56 27.06 17.10 24.04
C ARG A 56 26.14 18.30 24.33
N VAL A 57 25.05 18.12 25.08
CA VAL A 57 24.11 19.21 25.43
C VAL A 57 24.73 20.25 26.38
N ARG A 58 25.76 19.86 27.14
CA ARG A 58 26.50 20.76 28.06
C ARG A 58 27.82 21.26 27.44
N ASN A 59 28.43 20.50 26.52
CA ASN A 59 29.79 20.74 26.01
C ASN A 59 29.85 20.80 24.47
N ALA A 60 28.87 21.46 23.82
CA ALA A 60 28.68 21.40 22.37
C ALA A 60 29.86 21.95 21.54
N THR A 61 30.63 22.89 22.09
CA THR A 61 31.80 23.52 21.44
C THR A 61 33.03 22.61 21.41
N ASN A 62 33.19 21.73 22.40
CA ASN A 62 34.30 20.78 22.48
C ASN A 62 33.85 19.34 22.16
N THR A 63 32.69 19.15 21.52
CA THR A 63 32.18 17.83 21.10
C THR A 63 32.17 17.72 19.58
N VAL A 64 33.08 16.90 19.05
CA VAL A 64 33.19 16.60 17.62
C VAL A 64 32.21 15.49 17.23
N VAL A 65 31.53 15.68 16.10
CA VAL A 65 30.57 14.74 15.50
C VAL A 65 30.85 14.61 13.99
N LYS A 66 30.34 13.57 13.32
CA LYS A 66 30.41 13.39 11.85
C LYS A 66 31.82 13.47 11.22
N VAL A 67 32.91 13.22 11.96
CA VAL A 67 34.28 13.51 11.46
C VAL A 67 34.66 12.78 10.16
N LYS A 68 34.03 11.64 9.85
CA LYS A 68 34.12 10.96 8.54
C LYS A 68 33.78 11.87 7.34
N GLN A 69 33.02 12.94 7.54
CA GLN A 69 32.67 13.94 6.52
C GLN A 69 33.83 14.85 6.10
N VAL A 70 34.84 15.03 6.95
CA VAL A 70 36.02 15.90 6.69
C VAL A 70 37.35 15.13 6.66
N LEU A 71 37.33 13.82 6.94
CA LEU A 71 38.51 12.97 6.92
C LEU A 71 39.10 12.86 5.50
N GLY A 72 40.36 13.29 5.35
CA GLY A 72 41.09 13.25 4.06
C GLY A 72 40.62 14.28 3.03
N ARG A 73 40.03 15.40 3.46
CA ARG A 73 39.57 16.51 2.60
C ARG A 73 40.27 17.81 2.97
N SER A 74 40.45 18.70 2.00
CA SER A 74 40.91 20.06 2.26
C SER A 74 39.89 20.86 3.07
N PHE A 75 40.32 21.99 3.61
CA PHE A 75 39.42 22.97 4.23
C PHE A 75 38.44 23.55 3.20
N THR A 76 38.90 23.73 1.96
CA THR A 76 38.15 24.32 0.85
C THR A 76 37.03 23.44 0.28
N ASP A 77 37.02 22.13 0.57
CA ASP A 77 36.02 21.18 0.06
C ASP A 77 34.56 21.54 0.44
N PRO A 78 33.57 21.39 -0.47
CA PRO A 78 32.17 21.72 -0.21
C PRO A 78 31.52 20.94 0.95
N HIS A 79 31.91 19.69 1.19
CA HIS A 79 31.41 18.90 2.32
C HIS A 79 32.08 19.35 3.63
N THR A 80 33.34 19.80 3.59
CA THR A 80 34.03 20.45 4.72
C THR A 80 33.40 21.79 5.10
N GLN A 81 33.08 22.65 4.13
CA GLN A 81 32.36 23.90 4.40
C GLN A 81 30.92 23.63 4.91
N SER A 82 30.23 22.65 4.33
CA SER A 82 28.90 22.22 4.83
C SER A 82 28.99 21.68 6.27
N HIS A 83 30.03 20.91 6.59
CA HIS A 83 30.27 20.41 7.94
C HIS A 83 30.55 21.54 8.93
N LYS A 84 31.37 22.52 8.55
CA LYS A 84 31.71 23.71 9.35
C LYS A 84 30.46 24.54 9.71
N LEU A 85 29.48 24.64 8.83
CA LEU A 85 28.22 25.35 9.08
C LEU A 85 27.26 24.57 10.02
N GLN A 86 27.28 23.23 9.96
CA GLN A 86 26.44 22.38 10.81
C GLN A 86 27.03 22.15 12.21
N SER A 87 28.36 22.04 12.32
CA SER A 87 29.08 21.76 13.56
C SER A 87 28.87 22.86 14.60
N LYS A 88 28.82 22.47 15.88
CA LYS A 88 28.94 23.40 17.02
C LYS A 88 30.35 23.47 17.58
N CYS A 89 31.21 22.51 17.23
CA CYS A 89 32.65 22.59 17.43
C CYS A 89 33.30 23.38 16.29
N PRO A 90 34.07 24.47 16.56
CA PRO A 90 34.62 25.30 15.50
C PRO A 90 35.63 24.56 14.62
N VAL A 91 35.46 24.67 13.29
CA VAL A 91 36.38 24.11 12.30
C VAL A 91 37.18 25.23 11.66
N VAL A 92 38.49 25.20 11.85
CA VAL A 92 39.46 26.20 11.37
C VAL A 92 40.37 25.62 10.28
N CYS A 93 40.98 26.48 9.47
CA CYS A 93 41.97 26.10 8.48
C CYS A 93 43.37 26.16 9.09
N ARG A 94 44.19 25.14 8.85
CA ARG A 94 45.65 25.20 8.97
C ARG A 94 46.26 24.42 7.82
N GLU A 95 47.19 25.02 7.08
CA GLU A 95 47.92 24.35 5.98
C GLU A 95 46.96 23.72 4.93
N ASP A 96 45.88 24.44 4.59
CA ASP A 96 44.70 24.01 3.79
C ASP A 96 43.98 22.73 4.27
N GLN A 97 44.25 22.28 5.50
CA GLN A 97 43.56 21.17 6.15
C GLN A 97 42.57 21.68 7.21
N PRO A 98 41.43 21.00 7.41
CA PRO A 98 40.51 21.30 8.49
C PRO A 98 41.02 20.78 9.83
N PHE A 99 40.96 21.62 10.86
CA PHE A 99 41.22 21.26 12.25
C PHE A 99 40.04 21.67 13.13
N TYR A 100 39.74 20.87 14.14
CA TYR A 100 38.80 21.24 15.21
C TYR A 100 39.53 22.07 16.25
N GLN A 101 38.97 23.23 16.61
CA GLN A 101 39.46 24.05 17.71
C GLN A 101 38.75 23.62 19.00
N ILE A 102 39.53 23.14 19.97
CA ILE A 102 39.07 22.66 21.28
C ILE A 102 39.61 23.60 22.36
N THR A 103 38.74 24.06 23.27
CA THR A 103 39.13 24.94 24.38
C THR A 103 38.99 24.20 25.71
N SER A 104 40.11 23.90 26.36
CA SER A 104 40.19 23.29 27.69
C SER A 104 40.79 24.29 28.68
N GLY A 105 39.96 24.78 29.60
CA GLY A 105 40.30 25.95 30.42
C GLY A 105 40.75 27.14 29.56
N GLU A 106 41.95 27.65 29.83
CA GLU A 106 42.58 28.74 29.06
C GLU A 106 43.31 28.25 27.79
N GLN A 107 43.52 26.94 27.63
CA GLN A 107 44.31 26.40 26.52
C GLN A 107 43.43 26.07 25.31
N THR A 108 43.89 26.51 24.13
CA THR A 108 43.28 26.16 22.83
C THR A 108 44.13 25.10 22.13
N GLN A 109 43.57 23.91 21.93
CA GLN A 109 44.19 22.82 21.18
C GLN A 109 43.57 22.72 19.77
N PHE A 110 44.39 22.39 18.77
CA PHE A 110 43.94 22.10 17.41
C PHE A 110 44.04 20.60 17.14
N VAL A 111 42.91 19.94 16.88
CA VAL A 111 42.83 18.48 16.69
C VAL A 111 42.45 18.15 15.25
N SER A 112 43.25 17.31 14.58
CA SER A 112 42.99 16.90 13.20
C SER A 112 41.86 15.87 13.12
N PRO A 113 41.11 15.79 12.00
CA PRO A 113 40.14 14.72 11.74
C PRO A 113 40.73 13.32 11.87
N LYS A 114 42.02 13.14 11.54
CA LYS A 114 42.75 11.87 11.71
C LYS A 114 42.85 11.49 13.19
N ASN A 115 43.19 12.43 14.07
CA ASN A 115 43.29 12.20 15.51
C ASN A 115 41.92 11.89 16.15
N VAL A 116 40.85 12.61 15.75
CA VAL A 116 39.49 12.29 16.23
C VAL A 116 39.05 10.89 15.75
N THR A 117 39.38 10.53 14.51
CA THR A 117 39.06 9.20 13.95
C THR A 117 39.84 8.10 14.67
N LYS A 118 41.13 8.33 15.00
CA LYS A 118 41.96 7.43 15.81
C LYS A 118 41.28 7.06 17.12
N LEU A 119 40.81 8.05 17.90
CA LEU A 119 40.15 7.82 19.19
C LEU A 119 38.87 6.98 19.08
N ILE A 120 38.09 7.16 18.00
CA ILE A 120 36.90 6.33 17.73
C ILE A 120 37.30 4.89 17.40
N LEU A 121 38.41 4.69 16.68
CA LEU A 121 38.93 3.39 16.31
C LEU A 121 39.61 2.67 17.50
N GLU A 122 40.31 3.39 18.38
CA GLU A 122 40.83 2.85 19.64
C GLU A 122 39.70 2.31 20.52
N LYS A 123 38.58 3.03 20.64
CA LYS A 123 37.40 2.53 21.37
C LYS A 123 36.78 1.27 20.73
N MET A 124 36.91 1.09 19.40
CA MET A 124 36.52 -0.16 18.73
C MET A 124 37.53 -1.29 18.99
N LYS A 125 38.83 -0.98 19.13
CA LYS A 125 39.85 -1.96 19.54
C LYS A 125 39.60 -2.44 20.96
N GLU A 126 39.42 -1.53 21.92
CA GLU A 126 39.05 -1.85 23.32
C GLU A 126 37.82 -2.78 23.39
N THR A 127 36.77 -2.44 22.61
CA THR A 127 35.52 -3.20 22.57
C THR A 127 35.76 -4.64 22.08
N ALA A 128 36.55 -4.82 21.02
CA ALA A 128 36.88 -6.15 20.49
C ALA A 128 37.80 -6.95 21.42
N GLN A 129 38.82 -6.31 22.01
CA GLN A 129 39.73 -6.93 22.99
C GLN A 129 38.97 -7.43 24.22
N SER A 130 38.05 -6.62 24.76
CA SER A 130 37.20 -6.95 25.91
C SER A 130 36.36 -8.21 25.67
N ALA A 131 35.76 -8.33 24.48
CA ALA A 131 34.91 -9.47 24.13
C ALA A 131 35.67 -10.76 23.72
N LEU A 132 36.91 -10.64 23.26
CA LEU A 132 37.75 -11.78 22.88
C LEU A 132 38.71 -12.24 24.00
N GLY A 133 38.98 -11.40 25.00
CA GLY A 133 39.91 -11.69 26.10
C GLY A 133 41.39 -11.72 25.68
N THR A 134 41.72 -11.21 24.49
CA THR A 134 43.07 -11.21 23.89
C THR A 134 43.34 -9.89 23.17
N ASP A 135 44.61 -9.53 22.95
CA ASP A 135 44.94 -8.43 22.04
C ASP A 135 44.60 -8.81 20.58
N VAL A 136 44.21 -7.80 19.80
CA VAL A 136 43.69 -7.91 18.44
C VAL A 136 44.18 -6.73 17.61
N CYS A 137 45.10 -6.98 16.69
CA CYS A 137 45.59 -5.95 15.75
C CYS A 137 44.98 -6.12 14.35
N ASP A 138 44.75 -7.34 13.88
CA ASP A 138 44.30 -7.61 12.50
C ASP A 138 42.86 -7.15 12.25
N ALA A 139 42.68 -6.16 11.36
CA ALA A 139 41.38 -5.57 11.07
C ALA A 139 41.08 -5.47 9.56
N VAL A 140 39.81 -5.70 9.23
CA VAL A 140 39.21 -5.40 7.92
C VAL A 140 38.24 -4.23 8.09
N ILE A 141 38.47 -3.14 7.37
CA ILE A 141 37.74 -1.87 7.57
C ILE A 141 36.81 -1.61 6.39
N THR A 142 35.57 -1.23 6.66
CA THR A 142 34.62 -0.85 5.60
C THR A 142 34.83 0.60 5.15
N VAL A 143 34.81 0.86 3.84
CA VAL A 143 34.82 2.21 3.26
C VAL A 143 33.61 2.43 2.35
N PRO A 144 33.11 3.68 2.19
CA PRO A 144 32.15 4.00 1.14
C PRO A 144 32.69 3.68 -0.26
N PHE A 145 31.83 3.69 -1.28
CA PHE A 145 32.26 3.47 -2.66
C PHE A 145 32.86 4.76 -3.26
N GLU A 146 32.22 5.88 -2.95
CA GLU A 146 32.54 7.26 -3.29
C GLU A 146 33.77 7.84 -2.57
N PHE A 147 34.46 7.06 -1.74
CA PHE A 147 35.67 7.52 -1.05
C PHE A 147 36.88 7.55 -2.01
N GLU A 148 37.50 8.72 -2.13
CA GLU A 148 38.76 8.90 -2.86
C GLU A 148 39.95 8.28 -2.13
N GLU A 149 41.07 8.05 -2.84
CA GLU A 149 42.27 7.45 -2.25
C GLU A 149 42.85 8.27 -1.09
N ALA A 150 42.75 9.61 -1.14
CA ALA A 150 43.13 10.47 -0.02
C ALA A 150 42.29 10.19 1.25
N GLN A 151 40.99 9.95 1.10
CA GLN A 151 40.10 9.61 2.21
C GLN A 151 40.33 8.18 2.74
N LYS A 152 40.59 7.22 1.84
CA LYS A 152 40.96 5.84 2.19
C LYS A 152 42.29 5.78 2.94
N GLN A 153 43.29 6.51 2.47
CA GLN A 153 44.61 6.58 3.10
C GLN A 153 44.56 7.29 4.46
N ALA A 154 43.85 8.42 4.57
CA ALA A 154 43.65 9.09 5.86
C ALA A 154 42.93 8.19 6.90
N LEU A 155 42.01 7.31 6.46
CA LEU A 155 41.36 6.32 7.34
C LEU A 155 42.29 5.16 7.71
N ARG A 156 43.08 4.64 6.76
CA ARG A 156 44.13 3.63 7.04
C ARG A 156 45.10 4.16 8.10
N GLU A 157 45.65 5.35 7.91
CA GLU A 157 46.58 5.95 8.87
C GLU A 157 45.95 6.23 10.23
N ALA A 158 44.65 6.53 10.30
CA ALA A 158 43.92 6.66 11.57
C ALA A 158 43.82 5.31 12.30
N ALA A 159 43.63 4.22 11.56
CA ALA A 159 43.55 2.86 12.10
C ALA A 159 44.91 2.31 12.52
N GLU A 160 45.95 2.53 11.72
CA GLU A 160 47.34 2.17 12.05
C GLU A 160 47.81 2.95 13.29
N ALA A 161 47.49 4.23 13.38
CA ALA A 161 47.75 5.03 14.60
C ALA A 161 46.87 4.64 15.80
N ALA A 162 45.80 3.87 15.61
CA ALA A 162 44.99 3.23 16.66
C ALA A 162 45.48 1.81 17.00
N GLY A 163 46.59 1.36 16.40
CA GLY A 163 47.15 0.04 16.64
C GLY A 163 46.44 -1.11 15.92
N PHE A 164 45.83 -0.84 14.75
CA PHE A 164 45.32 -1.86 13.84
C PHE A 164 46.27 -2.14 12.67
N THR A 165 46.39 -3.42 12.32
CA THR A 165 47.00 -3.91 11.09
C THR A 165 45.89 -4.05 10.04
N VAL A 166 45.82 -3.10 9.10
CA VAL A 166 44.70 -3.00 8.14
C VAL A 166 44.87 -3.98 6.98
N LEU A 167 44.46 -5.24 7.20
CA LEU A 167 44.55 -6.35 6.24
C LEU A 167 43.89 -6.04 4.89
N ARG A 168 42.72 -5.40 4.93
CA ARG A 168 41.96 -5.02 3.73
C ARG A 168 40.97 -3.89 4.05
N MET A 169 40.76 -2.99 3.09
CA MET A 169 39.57 -2.15 3.05
C MET A 169 38.55 -2.74 2.08
N ILE A 170 37.29 -2.84 2.50
CA ILE A 170 36.18 -3.40 1.70
C ILE A 170 35.08 -2.37 1.52
N HIS A 171 34.41 -2.36 0.37
CA HIS A 171 33.30 -1.42 0.16
C HIS A 171 32.09 -1.79 1.04
N GLU A 172 31.51 -0.81 1.73
CA GLU A 172 30.32 -0.93 2.57
C GLU A 172 29.15 -1.71 1.92
N PRO A 173 28.76 -1.46 0.65
CA PRO A 173 27.72 -2.26 -0.01
C PRO A 173 28.13 -3.73 -0.25
N ALA A 174 29.41 -4.01 -0.53
CA ALA A 174 29.91 -5.38 -0.66
C ALA A 174 29.98 -6.09 0.70
N ALA A 175 30.33 -5.38 1.77
CA ALA A 175 30.31 -5.90 3.14
C ALA A 175 28.90 -6.32 3.58
N ALA A 176 27.89 -5.50 3.29
CA ALA A 176 26.49 -5.83 3.56
C ALA A 176 26.01 -7.05 2.77
N LEU A 177 26.39 -7.16 1.49
CA LEU A 177 26.04 -8.30 0.65
C LEU A 177 26.77 -9.60 1.09
N MET A 178 28.01 -9.50 1.58
CA MET A 178 28.72 -10.63 2.18
C MET A 178 28.04 -11.12 3.46
N ALA A 179 27.60 -10.21 4.35
CA ALA A 179 26.84 -10.60 5.55
C ALA A 179 25.56 -11.35 5.19
N TYR A 180 24.73 -10.79 4.31
CA TYR A 180 23.50 -11.43 3.84
C TYR A 180 23.74 -12.79 3.12
N SER A 181 24.88 -12.92 2.41
CA SER A 181 25.26 -14.17 1.72
C SER A 181 25.87 -15.24 2.65
N MET A 182 26.10 -14.93 3.93
CA MET A 182 26.48 -15.92 4.96
C MET A 182 25.26 -16.57 5.61
N GLU A 183 24.11 -15.88 5.62
CA GLU A 183 22.89 -16.31 6.33
C GLU A 183 21.91 -17.13 5.47
N GLN A 184 22.03 -17.08 4.14
CA GLN A 184 21.08 -17.70 3.19
C GLN A 184 21.78 -18.37 2.01
N GLU A 185 21.03 -19.20 1.27
CA GLU A 185 21.55 -20.02 0.16
C GLU A 185 22.36 -19.22 -0.87
N LYS A 186 23.42 -19.87 -1.37
CA LYS A 186 24.36 -19.32 -2.35
C LYS A 186 23.63 -18.71 -3.54
N ILE A 187 23.89 -17.44 -3.82
CA ILE A 187 23.47 -16.76 -5.05
C ILE A 187 24.23 -17.42 -6.21
N CYS A 188 23.54 -18.31 -6.95
CA CYS A 188 24.12 -19.12 -8.00
C CYS A 188 23.90 -18.50 -9.39
N GLY A 189 24.97 -18.39 -10.17
CA GLY A 189 24.96 -17.79 -11.50
C GLY A 189 25.37 -16.30 -11.51
N ASN A 190 25.00 -15.60 -12.57
CA ASN A 190 25.01 -14.12 -12.62
C ASN A 190 23.72 -13.61 -11.99
N SER A 191 23.81 -12.77 -10.96
CA SER A 191 22.66 -12.07 -10.38
C SER A 191 22.99 -10.60 -10.11
N HIS A 192 21.99 -9.74 -10.18
CA HIS A 192 22.09 -8.33 -9.81
C HIS A 192 21.37 -8.08 -8.49
N VAL A 193 22.09 -7.49 -7.53
CA VAL A 193 21.60 -7.21 -6.18
C VAL A 193 21.68 -5.72 -5.91
N LEU A 194 20.57 -5.12 -5.50
CA LEU A 194 20.51 -3.72 -5.11
C LEU A 194 20.67 -3.60 -3.59
N VAL A 195 21.73 -2.94 -3.14
CA VAL A 195 21.94 -2.59 -1.73
C VAL A 195 21.38 -1.19 -1.51
N TYR A 196 20.39 -1.08 -0.62
CA TYR A 196 19.78 0.17 -0.19
C TYR A 196 20.20 0.47 1.26
N LYS A 197 21.06 1.47 1.46
CA LYS A 197 21.62 1.83 2.77
C LYS A 197 21.18 3.22 3.19
N LEU A 198 20.19 3.30 4.09
CA LEU A 198 19.77 4.56 4.73
C LEU A 198 20.41 4.68 6.13
N GLY A 199 21.49 5.45 6.21
CA GLY A 199 22.25 5.68 7.43
C GLY A 199 21.80 6.92 8.22
N GLY A 200 22.54 7.23 9.29
CA GLY A 200 22.26 8.38 10.14
C GLY A 200 22.42 9.75 9.45
N ALA A 201 23.37 9.88 8.51
CA ALA A 201 23.69 11.16 7.86
C ALA A 201 23.64 11.13 6.32
N SER A 202 23.38 9.98 5.70
CA SER A 202 23.27 9.85 4.25
C SER A 202 22.48 8.61 3.83
N LEU A 203 21.95 8.66 2.62
CA LEU A 203 21.39 7.55 1.87
C LEU A 203 22.41 7.15 0.80
N SER A 204 22.68 5.87 0.67
CA SER A 204 23.52 5.30 -0.38
C SER A 204 22.80 4.12 -1.02
N VAL A 205 22.75 4.09 -2.35
CA VAL A 205 22.14 3.00 -3.13
C VAL A 205 23.16 2.51 -4.13
N SER A 206 23.43 1.20 -4.13
CA SER A 206 24.41 0.56 -5.00
C SER A 206 23.80 -0.65 -5.70
N VAL A 207 24.11 -0.86 -6.98
CA VAL A 207 23.80 -2.13 -7.68
C VAL A 207 25.09 -2.91 -7.86
N LEU A 208 25.05 -4.18 -7.45
CA LEU A 208 26.18 -5.10 -7.49
C LEU A 208 25.82 -6.28 -8.40
N GLN A 209 26.78 -6.73 -9.20
CA GLN A 209 26.75 -8.03 -9.86
C GLN A 209 27.41 -9.06 -8.93
N VAL A 210 26.73 -10.18 -8.74
CA VAL A 210 27.24 -11.39 -8.09
C VAL A 210 27.50 -12.43 -9.18
N ASN A 211 28.69 -13.02 -9.19
CA ASN A 211 29.01 -14.15 -10.06
C ASN A 211 30.00 -15.09 -9.35
N GLY A 212 29.58 -16.32 -9.06
CA GLY A 212 30.46 -17.36 -8.49
C GLY A 212 31.11 -17.00 -7.14
N GLY A 213 30.50 -16.11 -6.36
CA GLY A 213 31.06 -15.57 -5.11
C GLY A 213 31.94 -14.32 -5.27
N MET A 214 32.17 -13.85 -6.50
CA MET A 214 32.75 -12.53 -6.76
C MET A 214 31.65 -11.46 -6.70
N PHE A 215 31.95 -10.34 -6.04
CA PHE A 215 31.07 -9.17 -5.92
C PHE A 215 31.67 -7.97 -6.67
N ARG A 216 30.94 -7.43 -7.65
CA ARG A 216 31.35 -6.24 -8.42
C ARG A 216 30.28 -5.15 -8.29
N VAL A 217 30.64 -3.99 -7.76
CA VAL A 217 29.77 -2.80 -7.83
C VAL A 217 29.70 -2.32 -9.29
N LEU A 218 28.50 -2.05 -9.80
CA LEU A 218 28.25 -1.54 -11.15
C LEU A 218 28.06 -0.01 -11.14
N SER A 219 27.17 0.48 -10.28
CA SER A 219 27.02 1.91 -9.93
C SER A 219 26.68 2.04 -8.45
N SER A 220 26.97 3.21 -7.87
CA SER A 220 26.53 3.63 -6.53
C SER A 220 26.25 5.13 -6.50
N ASN A 221 25.11 5.52 -5.94
CA ASN A 221 24.71 6.93 -5.76
C ASN A 221 24.44 7.22 -4.28
N THR A 222 25.08 8.27 -3.74
CA THR A 222 24.91 8.71 -2.35
C THR A 222 24.29 10.11 -2.29
N ASP A 223 23.20 10.27 -1.54
CA ASP A 223 22.60 11.55 -1.19
C ASP A 223 22.89 11.87 0.30
N HIS A 224 23.76 12.86 0.54
CA HIS A 224 24.10 13.35 1.89
C HIS A 224 23.05 14.31 2.50
N SER A 225 21.96 14.60 1.78
CA SER A 225 20.87 15.47 2.22
C SER A 225 19.57 14.71 2.52
N VAL A 226 19.65 13.37 2.58
CA VAL A 226 18.61 12.48 3.10
C VAL A 226 19.28 11.47 4.05
N GLY A 227 19.05 11.59 5.35
CA GLY A 227 19.56 10.65 6.36
C GLY A 227 18.76 10.70 7.65
N GLY A 228 19.01 9.78 8.58
CA GLY A 228 18.31 9.66 9.86
C GLY A 228 18.27 10.93 10.72
N GLU A 229 19.21 11.85 10.52
CA GLU A 229 19.23 13.18 11.13
C GLU A 229 18.20 14.12 10.52
N SER A 230 17.99 14.10 9.19
CA SER A 230 16.96 14.88 8.49
C SER A 230 15.54 14.51 8.97
N PHE A 231 15.31 13.22 9.24
CA PHE A 231 14.06 12.75 9.85
C PHE A 231 13.90 13.24 11.30
N THR A 232 14.99 13.31 12.07
CA THR A 232 14.99 13.87 13.43
C THR A 232 14.79 15.40 13.43
N GLU A 233 15.37 16.11 12.46
CA GLU A 233 15.24 17.55 12.26
C GLU A 233 13.80 17.94 11.89
N ALA A 234 13.18 17.24 10.95
CA ALA A 234 11.76 17.43 10.61
C ALA A 234 10.83 17.21 11.82
N LEU A 235 11.11 16.19 12.64
CA LEU A 235 10.38 15.94 13.88
C LEU A 235 10.64 17.02 14.95
N ALA A 236 11.89 17.46 15.13
CA ALA A 236 12.24 18.52 16.09
C ALA A 236 11.60 19.87 15.71
N HIS A 237 11.51 20.21 14.41
CA HIS A 237 10.81 21.41 13.95
C HIS A 237 9.29 21.34 14.23
N PHE A 238 8.65 20.19 14.00
CA PHE A 238 7.26 19.98 14.42
C PHE A 238 7.11 20.16 15.94
N LEU A 239 7.96 19.51 16.75
CA LEU A 239 7.91 19.62 18.21
C LEU A 239 8.16 21.06 18.71
N SER A 240 9.06 21.82 18.06
CA SER A 240 9.29 23.24 18.40
C SER A 240 8.05 24.10 18.10
N SER A 241 7.29 23.73 17.07
CA SER A 241 6.02 24.38 16.72
C SER A 241 4.91 24.04 17.72
N GLU A 242 4.87 22.80 18.22
CA GLU A 242 3.95 22.38 19.29
C GLU A 242 4.27 23.03 20.65
N PHE A 243 5.56 23.19 20.98
CA PHE A 243 5.98 23.98 22.15
C PHE A 243 5.52 25.44 22.01
N LYS A 244 5.77 26.07 20.85
CA LYS A 244 5.33 27.45 20.56
C LYS A 244 3.80 27.59 20.57
N ARG A 245 3.06 26.58 20.12
CA ARG A 245 1.59 26.54 20.19
C ARG A 245 1.07 26.47 21.64
N SER A 246 1.76 25.72 22.50
CA SER A 246 1.32 25.43 23.87
C SER A 246 1.75 26.51 24.88
N PHE A 247 3.00 26.96 24.80
CA PHE A 247 3.63 27.87 25.77
C PHE A 247 3.88 29.29 25.24
N ARG A 248 3.59 29.55 23.96
CA ARG A 248 3.77 30.86 23.27
C ARG A 248 5.21 31.39 23.19
N GLN A 249 6.20 30.58 23.57
CA GLN A 249 7.64 30.87 23.50
C GLN A 249 8.30 30.16 22.30
N ASP A 250 9.42 30.67 21.79
CA ASP A 250 10.08 30.14 20.58
C ASP A 250 11.49 29.61 20.85
N VAL A 251 11.58 28.29 21.04
CA VAL A 251 12.82 27.55 21.29
C VAL A 251 13.81 27.56 20.12
N THR A 252 13.38 27.89 18.90
CA THR A 252 14.29 27.88 17.72
C THR A 252 15.41 28.91 17.84
N SER A 253 15.18 29.97 18.61
CA SER A 253 16.17 30.99 18.99
C SER A 253 17.31 30.47 19.88
N ASN A 254 17.06 29.41 20.65
CA ASN A 254 17.96 28.91 21.67
C ASN A 254 18.65 27.60 21.21
N PRO A 255 19.96 27.64 20.85
CA PRO A 255 20.64 26.47 20.31
C PRO A 255 20.78 25.32 21.31
N ARG A 256 20.74 25.60 22.63
CA ARG A 256 20.77 24.58 23.68
C ARG A 256 19.40 23.90 23.84
N ALA A 257 18.31 24.66 23.75
CA ALA A 257 16.95 24.13 23.72
C ALA A 257 16.74 23.26 22.47
N MET A 258 17.12 23.74 21.28
CA MET A 258 17.05 22.92 20.06
C MET A 258 17.91 21.66 20.13
N LEU A 259 19.08 21.69 20.78
CA LEU A 259 19.93 20.50 20.95
C LEU A 259 19.35 19.49 21.94
N LYS A 260 18.66 19.94 23.01
CA LYS A 260 17.80 19.08 23.85
C LYS A 260 16.70 18.45 23.00
N LEU A 261 15.95 19.27 22.26
CA LEU A 261 14.79 18.85 21.48
C LEU A 261 15.14 17.86 20.35
N MET A 262 16.25 18.08 19.65
CA MET A 262 16.79 17.13 18.66
C MET A 262 17.12 15.77 19.30
N THR A 263 17.59 15.76 20.55
CA THR A 263 17.90 14.52 21.27
C THR A 263 16.61 13.79 21.69
N GLY A 264 15.59 14.52 22.17
CA GLY A 264 14.25 13.97 22.42
C GLY A 264 13.57 13.44 21.15
N ALA A 265 13.68 14.17 20.03
CA ALA A 265 13.20 13.76 18.73
C ALA A 265 13.92 12.52 18.17
N GLU A 266 15.23 12.36 18.42
CA GLU A 266 15.97 11.16 18.05
C GLU A 266 15.44 9.92 18.79
N MET A 267 15.26 10.01 20.12
CA MET A 267 14.69 8.93 20.93
C MET A 267 13.24 8.63 20.53
N THR A 268 12.42 9.66 20.30
CA THR A 268 11.02 9.52 19.87
C THR A 268 10.93 8.82 18.50
N LYS A 269 11.78 9.17 17.54
CA LYS A 269 11.88 8.50 16.22
C LYS A 269 12.21 7.00 16.36
N HIS A 270 13.14 6.64 17.25
CA HIS A 270 13.47 5.23 17.50
C HIS A 270 12.30 4.49 18.17
N SER A 271 11.61 5.12 19.14
CA SER A 271 10.39 4.56 19.73
C SER A 271 9.27 4.36 18.70
N LEU A 272 8.99 5.36 17.86
CA LEU A 272 8.02 5.31 16.75
C LEU A 272 8.32 4.24 15.70
N SER A 273 9.54 3.69 15.70
CA SER A 273 9.86 2.52 14.90
C SER A 273 9.15 1.29 15.50
N SER A 274 9.26 1.03 16.80
CA SER A 274 8.56 -0.12 17.41
C SER A 274 7.05 0.12 17.64
N VAL A 275 6.65 1.30 18.15
CA VAL A 275 5.27 1.58 18.60
C VAL A 275 4.52 2.57 17.69
N GLY A 276 3.19 2.44 17.63
CA GLY A 276 2.32 3.28 16.80
C GLY A 276 2.18 4.74 17.26
N SER A 277 2.53 5.03 18.52
CA SER A 277 2.69 6.36 19.07
C SER A 277 3.76 6.35 20.16
N ALA A 278 4.44 7.47 20.35
CA ALA A 278 5.51 7.63 21.34
C ALA A 278 5.49 9.05 21.92
N ASN A 279 5.78 9.15 23.22
CA ASN A 279 5.80 10.42 23.92
C ASN A 279 7.20 11.05 23.89
N CYS A 280 7.29 12.28 23.39
CA CYS A 280 8.51 13.08 23.46
C CYS A 280 8.50 13.92 24.74
N PHE A 281 9.19 13.45 25.78
CA PHE A 281 9.41 14.21 27.01
C PHE A 281 10.81 14.85 27.01
N VAL A 282 10.89 16.13 27.38
CA VAL A 282 12.13 16.89 27.53
C VAL A 282 12.05 17.82 28.75
N ASP A 283 12.73 17.40 29.83
CA ASP A 283 12.95 18.18 31.05
C ASP A 283 13.55 19.56 30.75
N SER A 284 12.99 20.62 31.34
CA SER A 284 13.46 22.01 31.35
C SER A 284 13.93 22.49 29.96
N LEU A 285 13.08 22.34 28.94
CA LEU A 285 13.43 22.63 27.55
C LEU A 285 13.84 24.10 27.35
N HIS A 286 13.08 25.02 27.95
CA HIS A 286 13.31 26.47 27.92
C HIS A 286 12.81 27.06 29.24
N ASP A 287 13.61 27.90 29.89
CA ASP A 287 13.23 28.74 31.04
C ASP A 287 12.55 28.00 32.21
N GLY A 288 12.93 26.74 32.43
CA GLY A 288 12.37 25.86 33.47
C GLY A 288 11.05 25.17 33.10
N ILE A 289 10.57 25.34 31.86
CA ILE A 289 9.37 24.70 31.34
C ILE A 289 9.72 23.30 30.79
N ASP A 290 9.10 22.28 31.36
CA ASP A 290 9.10 20.91 30.82
C ASP A 290 8.24 20.82 29.55
N PHE A 291 8.69 20.03 28.59
CA PHE A 291 7.94 19.78 27.36
C PHE A 291 7.56 18.32 27.22
N GLU A 292 6.26 18.08 27.00
CA GLU A 292 5.70 16.76 26.72
C GLU A 292 4.83 16.84 25.46
N CYS A 293 5.03 15.91 24.52
CA CYS A 293 4.23 15.83 23.30
C CYS A 293 4.14 14.40 22.77
N ASN A 294 2.94 13.84 22.75
CA ASN A 294 2.67 12.53 22.17
C ASN A 294 2.56 12.61 20.64
N VAL A 295 3.44 11.89 19.94
CA VAL A 295 3.51 11.85 18.48
C VAL A 295 3.01 10.49 18.00
N SER A 296 2.14 10.46 16.99
CA SER A 296 1.76 9.21 16.31
C SER A 296 2.69 8.91 15.14
N ARG A 297 2.89 7.62 14.82
CA ARG A 297 3.70 7.18 13.68
C ARG A 297 3.19 7.80 12.38
N ALA A 298 1.87 7.79 12.15
CA ALA A 298 1.24 8.42 10.99
C ALA A 298 1.49 9.94 10.90
N ARG A 299 1.60 10.66 12.03
CA ARG A 299 1.95 12.09 12.04
C ARG A 299 3.42 12.29 11.64
N PHE A 300 4.32 11.47 12.16
CA PHE A 300 5.74 11.48 11.79
C PHE A 300 5.96 11.09 10.31
N GLU A 301 5.24 10.10 9.82
CA GLU A 301 5.27 9.69 8.41
C GLU A 301 4.79 10.81 7.47
N LEU A 302 3.70 11.51 7.84
CA LEU A 302 3.21 12.69 7.12
C LEU A 302 4.26 13.82 7.05
N LEU A 303 4.89 14.14 8.19
CA LEU A 303 5.96 15.15 8.29
C LEU A 303 7.16 14.79 7.41
N CYS A 304 7.50 13.50 7.32
CA CYS A 304 8.67 13.01 6.60
C CYS A 304 8.36 12.57 5.15
N SER A 305 7.12 12.72 4.68
CA SER A 305 6.66 12.30 3.33
C SER A 305 7.55 12.80 2.19
N ALA A 306 8.03 14.04 2.25
CA ALA A 306 8.98 14.59 1.28
C ALA A 306 10.35 13.88 1.31
N LEU A 307 10.85 13.51 2.49
CA LEU A 307 12.13 12.77 2.65
C LEU A 307 12.02 11.35 2.10
N PHE A 308 10.91 10.64 2.38
CA PHE A 308 10.67 9.31 1.81
C PHE A 308 10.59 9.36 0.28
N ASN A 309 9.82 10.29 -0.29
CA ASN A 309 9.73 10.46 -1.75
C ASN A 309 11.08 10.79 -2.40
N ARG A 310 11.94 11.58 -1.75
CA ARG A 310 13.32 11.82 -2.21
C ARG A 310 14.19 10.56 -2.10
N SER A 311 14.03 9.77 -1.04
CA SER A 311 14.84 8.56 -0.80
C SER A 311 14.67 7.45 -1.85
N ILE A 312 13.62 7.51 -2.66
CA ILE A 312 13.36 6.57 -3.77
C ILE A 312 14.06 7.01 -5.07
N GLN A 313 14.43 8.28 -5.21
CA GLN A 313 14.98 8.83 -6.46
C GLN A 313 16.35 8.24 -6.85
N PRO A 314 17.32 8.01 -5.93
CA PRO A 314 18.60 7.38 -6.26
C PRO A 314 18.47 5.99 -6.88
N ILE A 315 17.44 5.22 -6.49
CA ILE A 315 17.18 3.86 -7.02
C ILE A 315 17.01 3.90 -8.54
N ARG A 316 16.30 4.90 -9.07
CA ARG A 316 16.10 5.04 -10.52
C ARG A 316 17.40 5.41 -11.25
N ARG A 317 18.15 6.37 -10.73
CA ARG A 317 19.45 6.81 -11.31
C ARG A 317 20.44 5.65 -11.43
N VAL A 318 20.64 4.88 -10.36
CA VAL A 318 21.59 3.75 -10.34
C VAL A 318 21.17 2.66 -11.33
N LEU A 319 19.87 2.41 -11.51
CA LEU A 319 19.36 1.47 -12.51
C LEU A 319 19.54 1.99 -13.95
N GLU A 320 19.25 3.27 -14.18
CA GLU A 320 19.45 3.96 -15.47
C GLU A 320 20.95 3.96 -15.88
N GLU A 321 21.85 4.28 -14.95
CA GLU A 321 23.32 4.21 -15.13
C GLU A 321 23.81 2.79 -15.43
N CYS A 322 23.24 1.77 -14.77
CA CYS A 322 23.55 0.37 -15.06
C CYS A 322 22.92 -0.15 -16.37
N SER A 323 22.06 0.63 -17.04
CA SER A 323 21.18 0.16 -18.13
C SER A 323 20.31 -1.05 -17.75
N LEU A 324 19.94 -1.17 -16.46
CA LEU A 324 19.15 -2.27 -15.91
C LEU A 324 17.70 -1.84 -15.66
N SER A 325 16.79 -2.80 -15.84
CA SER A 325 15.39 -2.62 -15.44
C SER A 325 15.19 -2.98 -13.96
N ALA A 326 14.12 -2.48 -13.35
CA ALA A 326 13.71 -2.93 -12.01
C ALA A 326 13.27 -4.42 -11.96
N ARG A 327 13.09 -5.09 -13.11
CA ARG A 327 12.80 -6.55 -13.19
C ARG A 327 14.06 -7.42 -13.28
N SER A 328 15.22 -6.81 -13.55
CA SER A 328 16.52 -7.47 -13.67
C SER A 328 17.38 -7.27 -12.41
N ILE A 329 16.73 -7.09 -11.26
CA ILE A 329 17.33 -7.11 -9.92
C ILE A 329 16.72 -8.30 -9.18
N ASP A 330 17.55 -9.29 -8.86
CA ASP A 330 17.11 -10.56 -8.28
C ASP A 330 16.84 -10.45 -6.78
N LYS A 331 17.59 -9.58 -6.07
CA LYS A 331 17.45 -9.34 -4.63
C LYS A 331 17.67 -7.86 -4.27
N VAL A 332 17.02 -7.43 -3.19
CA VAL A 332 17.25 -6.12 -2.56
C VAL A 332 17.71 -6.34 -1.12
N VAL A 333 18.83 -5.74 -0.73
CA VAL A 333 19.42 -5.84 0.62
C VAL A 333 19.32 -4.47 1.30
N CYS A 334 18.54 -4.38 2.37
CA CYS A 334 18.31 -3.14 3.11
C CYS A 334 19.24 -3.03 4.31
N VAL A 335 20.01 -1.93 4.40
CA VAL A 335 21.03 -1.67 5.43
C VAL A 335 20.69 -0.36 6.14
N CYS A 336 19.71 -0.40 7.04
CA CYS A 336 19.06 0.81 7.54
C CYS A 336 19.13 0.94 9.06
N TYR A 337 19.66 2.08 9.55
CA TYR A 337 19.62 2.47 10.97
C TYR A 337 18.22 2.95 11.44
N ILE A 338 17.20 2.80 10.59
CA ILE A 338 15.90 3.49 10.67
C ILE A 338 14.72 2.50 10.49
N VAL A 339 15.00 1.26 10.09
CA VAL A 339 13.94 0.24 9.91
C VAL A 339 13.54 -0.30 11.28
N CYS A 340 12.55 0.37 11.86
CA CYS A 340 11.26 -0.27 12.06
C CYS A 340 10.07 0.68 11.81
N ILE A 341 10.22 1.85 11.17
CA ILE A 341 9.06 2.72 10.79
C ILE A 341 8.09 1.91 9.92
N SER A 342 7.06 1.35 10.55
CA SER A 342 6.25 0.29 9.94
C SER A 342 5.05 0.87 9.19
N GLY A 343 5.36 1.65 8.15
CA GLY A 343 4.76 1.30 6.88
C GLY A 343 5.13 -0.16 6.60
N GLY A 344 4.14 -1.01 6.34
CA GLY A 344 4.42 -2.33 5.77
C GLY A 344 5.16 -2.18 4.43
N VAL A 345 5.60 -3.29 3.83
CA VAL A 345 6.31 -3.24 2.54
C VAL A 345 5.34 -2.95 1.39
N CYS A 346 4.82 -1.73 1.37
CA CYS A 346 3.95 -1.14 0.36
C CYS A 346 4.77 -0.92 -0.92
N VAL A 347 4.99 -1.96 -1.72
CA VAL A 347 5.71 -1.84 -3.01
C VAL A 347 4.83 -1.12 -4.04
N LEU A 348 4.75 0.21 -3.92
CA LEU A 348 3.97 1.07 -4.79
C LEU A 348 4.62 1.16 -6.18
N TYR A 349 4.30 0.21 -7.04
CA TYR A 349 4.77 0.13 -8.43
C TYR A 349 4.08 1.15 -9.35
N CYS A 350 4.21 2.45 -9.03
CA CYS A 350 3.71 3.55 -9.85
C CYS A 350 4.58 3.74 -11.11
N VAL A 351 4.09 3.22 -12.23
CA VAL A 351 4.70 3.30 -13.55
C VAL A 351 3.94 4.36 -14.36
N TYR A 352 4.65 5.43 -14.77
CA TYR A 352 4.21 6.65 -15.50
C TYR A 352 3.55 7.84 -14.73
N ILE A 353 4.41 8.84 -14.43
CA ILE A 353 4.27 10.30 -14.71
C ILE A 353 3.41 11.26 -13.81
N ARG A 354 4.08 12.38 -13.47
CA ARG A 354 3.63 13.70 -12.94
C ARG A 354 2.91 13.77 -11.58
N TRP A 355 1.57 13.73 -11.53
CA TRP A 355 0.81 14.03 -10.30
C TRP A 355 -0.25 12.97 -10.03
N CYS A 356 0.08 12.01 -9.16
CA CYS A 356 -0.87 11.07 -8.60
C CYS A 356 -0.76 11.11 -7.06
N VAL A 357 -1.90 11.31 -6.38
CA VAL A 357 -1.96 11.36 -4.92
C VAL A 357 -2.50 10.04 -4.42
N CYS A 358 -1.58 9.17 -4.00
CA CYS A 358 -1.86 7.85 -3.44
C CYS A 358 -1.93 7.95 -1.92
N VAL A 359 -3.12 7.86 -1.33
CA VAL A 359 -3.29 7.80 0.13
C VAL A 359 -3.65 6.37 0.52
N ILE A 360 -2.66 5.61 0.97
CA ILE A 360 -2.86 4.28 1.55
C ILE A 360 -2.93 4.46 3.07
N LEU A 361 -4.11 4.27 3.64
CA LEU A 361 -4.35 4.26 5.09
C LEU A 361 -4.57 2.82 5.52
N CYS A 362 -3.53 2.19 6.05
CA CYS A 362 -3.60 0.85 6.61
C CYS A 362 -3.72 0.89 8.13
N VAL A 363 -4.75 0.26 8.68
CA VAL A 363 -4.92 0.08 10.13
C VAL A 363 -4.73 -1.39 10.47
N TYR A 364 -3.68 -1.69 11.23
CA TYR A 364 -3.23 -3.04 11.56
C TYR A 364 -3.38 -3.36 13.03
N ILE A 365 -3.79 -4.60 13.32
CA ILE A 365 -3.79 -5.17 14.68
C ILE A 365 -2.72 -6.29 14.82
N ARG A 366 -2.31 -6.93 13.72
CA ARG A 366 -1.22 -7.93 13.64
C ARG A 366 -0.45 -7.85 12.30
N TRP A 367 0.62 -8.64 12.18
CA TRP A 367 1.48 -8.77 11.00
C TRP A 367 0.69 -8.92 9.68
N CYS A 368 0.81 -7.94 8.79
CA CYS A 368 0.24 -8.01 7.44
C CYS A 368 1.20 -7.50 6.36
N VAL A 369 1.06 -8.06 5.15
CA VAL A 369 1.77 -7.60 3.95
C VAL A 369 0.75 -7.06 2.96
N CYS A 370 0.78 -5.75 2.70
CA CYS A 370 -0.07 -5.09 1.70
C CYS A 370 0.70 -4.76 0.42
N VAL A 371 0.23 -5.23 -0.73
CA VAL A 371 0.87 -4.97 -2.03
C VAL A 371 -0.10 -4.24 -2.95
N CYS A 372 -0.07 -2.90 -2.90
CA CYS A 372 -0.87 -2.07 -3.82
C CYS A 372 -0.07 -1.67 -5.05
N VAL A 373 -0.45 -2.21 -6.22
CA VAL A 373 0.14 -1.91 -7.52
C VAL A 373 -0.80 -0.96 -8.25
N ILE A 374 -0.34 0.25 -8.58
CA ILE A 374 -1.15 1.27 -9.24
C ILE A 374 -0.54 1.61 -10.60
N LEU A 375 -1.20 1.15 -11.67
CA LEU A 375 -0.74 1.30 -13.05
C LEU A 375 -1.60 2.35 -13.77
N CYS A 376 -1.01 3.53 -14.00
CA CYS A 376 -1.70 4.69 -14.57
C CYS A 376 -1.29 4.92 -16.02
N VAL A 377 -2.27 5.08 -16.93
CA VAL A 377 -2.00 5.35 -18.36
C VAL A 377 -2.81 6.56 -18.82
N TYR A 378 -2.10 7.52 -19.45
CA TYR A 378 -2.51 8.90 -19.79
C TYR A 378 -2.54 9.93 -18.63
N GLN A 379 -2.57 11.22 -18.99
CA GLN A 379 -2.19 12.34 -18.11
C GLN A 379 -3.40 13.17 -17.65
N VAL A 380 -3.43 13.50 -16.35
CA VAL A 380 -3.53 14.88 -15.81
C VAL A 380 -3.48 14.80 -14.28
N VAL A 381 -4.50 14.23 -13.62
CA VAL A 381 -4.52 14.00 -12.16
C VAL A 381 -5.33 12.74 -11.83
N CYS A 382 -4.76 11.87 -10.99
CA CYS A 382 -5.49 10.77 -10.36
C CYS A 382 -5.31 10.81 -8.84
N VAL A 383 -6.42 10.70 -8.11
CA VAL A 383 -6.44 10.55 -6.65
C VAL A 383 -6.93 9.16 -6.31
N CYS A 384 -6.12 8.38 -5.61
CA CYS A 384 -6.45 7.03 -5.18
C CYS A 384 -6.33 6.92 -3.66
N VAL A 385 -7.43 6.58 -3.00
CA VAL A 385 -7.51 6.43 -1.55
C VAL A 385 -7.84 4.97 -1.22
N CYS A 386 -6.85 4.25 -0.71
CA CYS A 386 -7.01 2.86 -0.30
C CYS A 386 -7.02 2.81 1.23
N TYR A 387 -8.19 2.55 1.82
CA TYR A 387 -8.36 2.37 3.25
C TYR A 387 -8.46 0.87 3.55
N ILE A 388 -7.40 0.28 4.10
CA ILE A 388 -7.28 -1.17 4.32
C ILE A 388 -7.20 -1.43 5.83
N VAL A 389 -8.15 -2.20 6.35
CA VAL A 389 -8.20 -2.61 7.76
C VAL A 389 -8.01 -4.12 7.82
N CYS A 390 -6.92 -4.54 8.47
CA CYS A 390 -6.61 -5.95 8.68
C CYS A 390 -6.66 -6.27 10.18
N ILE A 391 -7.71 -6.99 10.58
CA ILE A 391 -8.03 -7.27 12.00
C ILE A 391 -7.18 -8.44 12.54
N SER A 392 -6.71 -9.34 11.68
CA SER A 392 -5.72 -10.36 12.01
C SER A 392 -4.67 -10.50 10.90
N GLY A 393 -3.65 -11.34 11.12
CA GLY A 393 -2.49 -11.41 10.25
C GLY A 393 -2.76 -12.09 8.90
N GLY A 394 -2.06 -11.64 7.86
CA GLY A 394 -2.38 -12.05 6.49
C GLY A 394 -1.69 -11.27 5.36
N VAL A 395 -2.05 -11.58 4.12
CA VAL A 395 -1.56 -10.90 2.91
C VAL A 395 -2.74 -10.26 2.17
N CYS A 396 -2.64 -8.97 1.86
CA CYS A 396 -3.64 -8.24 1.08
C CYS A 396 -3.04 -7.64 -0.19
N VAL A 397 -3.57 -8.02 -1.36
CA VAL A 397 -3.03 -7.60 -2.67
C VAL A 397 -4.05 -6.72 -3.37
N CYS A 398 -3.65 -5.51 -3.75
CA CYS A 398 -4.50 -4.45 -4.28
C CYS A 398 -4.00 -3.99 -5.66
N VAL A 399 -4.39 -4.68 -6.72
CA VAL A 399 -4.02 -4.28 -8.09
C VAL A 399 -5.06 -3.29 -8.63
N LEU A 400 -4.68 -2.02 -8.73
CA LEU A 400 -5.46 -0.95 -9.34
C LEU A 400 -4.86 -0.60 -10.71
N TYR A 401 -5.56 -0.96 -11.79
CA TYR A 401 -5.17 -0.59 -13.14
C TYR A 401 -6.09 0.52 -13.65
N CYS A 402 -5.55 1.69 -13.94
CA CYS A 402 -6.30 2.91 -14.20
C CYS A 402 -5.87 3.55 -15.53
N VAL A 403 -6.66 3.39 -16.60
CA VAL A 403 -6.46 4.12 -17.86
C VAL A 403 -7.39 5.32 -17.88
N TYR A 404 -6.87 6.55 -17.93
CA TYR A 404 -7.70 7.76 -17.84
C TYR A 404 -7.15 8.93 -18.67
N ILE A 405 -8.05 9.64 -19.34
CA ILE A 405 -7.69 10.78 -20.20
C ILE A 405 -7.60 12.12 -19.43
N ARG A 406 -8.12 12.22 -18.19
CA ARG A 406 -8.11 13.49 -17.43
C ARG A 406 -8.12 13.38 -15.90
N TRP A 407 -9.27 13.06 -15.30
CA TRP A 407 -9.50 13.13 -13.85
C TRP A 407 -10.19 11.86 -13.35
N CYS A 408 -9.66 11.25 -12.29
CA CYS A 408 -10.33 10.16 -11.59
C CYS A 408 -10.08 10.20 -10.08
N VAL A 409 -11.12 9.86 -9.32
CA VAL A 409 -11.08 9.61 -7.88
C VAL A 409 -11.52 8.17 -7.63
N CYS A 410 -10.63 7.34 -7.10
CA CYS A 410 -10.98 5.98 -6.68
C CYS A 410 -10.78 5.81 -5.17
N VAL A 411 -11.80 5.27 -4.52
CA VAL A 411 -11.85 5.01 -3.08
C VAL A 411 -12.09 3.53 -2.88
N CYS A 412 -11.09 2.81 -2.36
CA CYS A 412 -11.19 1.39 -2.07
C CYS A 412 -11.12 1.19 -0.56
N VAL A 413 -12.23 0.76 0.04
CA VAL A 413 -12.37 0.44 1.46
C VAL A 413 -12.38 -1.08 1.60
N ILE A 414 -11.35 -1.64 2.23
CA ILE A 414 -11.15 -3.09 2.33
C ILE A 414 -11.05 -3.46 3.81
N LEU A 415 -11.96 -4.31 4.28
CA LEU A 415 -12.02 -4.82 5.64
C LEU A 415 -11.81 -6.34 5.58
N CYS A 416 -10.57 -6.78 5.75
CA CYS A 416 -10.21 -8.20 5.78
C CYS A 416 -10.01 -8.66 7.23
N VAL A 417 -10.76 -9.68 7.64
CA VAL A 417 -10.72 -10.18 9.02
C VAL A 417 -9.68 -11.30 9.19
N TYR A 418 -9.36 -12.08 8.15
CA TYR A 418 -8.38 -13.20 8.21
C TYR A 418 -7.60 -13.48 6.91
N GLN A 419 -6.40 -14.05 7.07
CA GLN A 419 -5.60 -14.83 6.09
C GLN A 419 -5.20 -14.13 4.78
N VAL A 420 -5.91 -14.28 3.65
CA VAL A 420 -5.49 -13.68 2.37
C VAL A 420 -6.67 -13.06 1.63
N CYS A 421 -6.50 -11.82 1.18
CA CYS A 421 -7.50 -11.15 0.34
C CYS A 421 -6.86 -10.48 -0.88
N VAL A 422 -7.30 -10.86 -2.08
CA VAL A 422 -6.81 -10.33 -3.36
C VAL A 422 -7.92 -9.54 -4.04
N CYS A 423 -7.68 -8.25 -4.27
CA CYS A 423 -8.55 -7.39 -5.05
C CYS A 423 -7.85 -6.88 -6.31
N VAL A 424 -8.54 -6.97 -7.43
CA VAL A 424 -8.08 -6.52 -8.74
C VAL A 424 -9.15 -5.59 -9.32
N CYS A 425 -8.91 -4.29 -9.24
CA CYS A 425 -9.79 -3.26 -9.75
C CYS A 425 -9.21 -2.67 -11.03
N TYR A 426 -9.80 -3.02 -12.17
CA TYR A 426 -9.41 -2.57 -13.50
C TYR A 426 -10.42 -1.51 -13.98
N ILE A 427 -9.98 -0.26 -14.10
CA ILE A 427 -10.80 0.92 -14.37
C ILE A 427 -10.30 1.59 -15.65
N VAL A 428 -11.16 1.70 -16.66
CA VAL A 428 -10.83 2.30 -17.96
C VAL A 428 -11.81 3.41 -18.31
N CYS A 429 -11.29 4.63 -18.40
CA CYS A 429 -12.05 5.85 -18.64
C CYS A 429 -11.56 6.49 -19.95
N ILE A 430 -12.24 6.15 -21.05
CA ILE A 430 -11.85 6.43 -22.45
C ILE A 430 -12.21 7.87 -22.86
N SER A 431 -12.41 8.78 -21.90
CA SER A 431 -12.89 10.14 -22.17
C SER A 431 -12.62 11.10 -21.02
N GLY A 432 -12.73 12.41 -21.27
CA GLY A 432 -12.26 13.47 -20.37
C GLY A 432 -13.20 13.88 -19.24
N GLY A 433 -14.00 12.96 -18.70
CA GLY A 433 -14.95 13.19 -17.60
C GLY A 433 -14.30 13.12 -16.20
N VAL A 434 -15.13 12.92 -15.18
CA VAL A 434 -14.70 12.65 -13.79
C VAL A 434 -15.31 11.34 -13.32
N CYS A 435 -14.48 10.34 -13.06
CA CYS A 435 -14.89 9.08 -12.46
C CYS A 435 -14.78 9.13 -10.93
N VAL A 436 -15.82 8.68 -10.24
CA VAL A 436 -15.82 8.37 -8.81
C VAL A 436 -16.20 6.90 -8.65
N CYS A 437 -15.30 6.08 -8.13
CA CYS A 437 -15.62 4.70 -7.77
C CYS A 437 -15.35 4.45 -6.28
N VAL A 438 -16.29 3.77 -5.63
CA VAL A 438 -16.28 3.46 -4.20
C VAL A 438 -16.49 1.96 -4.05
N CYS A 439 -15.40 1.21 -3.89
CA CYS A 439 -15.42 -0.23 -3.69
C CYS A 439 -15.30 -0.52 -2.20
N VAL A 440 -16.33 -1.10 -1.59
CA VAL A 440 -16.37 -1.51 -0.18
C VAL A 440 -16.40 -3.03 -0.11
N ILE A 441 -15.31 -3.62 0.36
CA ILE A 441 -15.09 -5.07 0.39
C ILE A 441 -14.99 -5.52 1.85
N LEU A 442 -15.87 -6.42 2.27
CA LEU A 442 -15.99 -6.98 3.62
C LEU A 442 -15.74 -8.49 3.57
N CYS A 443 -14.55 -8.93 4.01
CA CYS A 443 -14.14 -10.33 3.97
C CYS A 443 -14.02 -10.87 5.39
N VAL A 444 -15.07 -11.55 5.85
CA VAL A 444 -15.27 -11.87 7.27
C VAL A 444 -14.62 -13.19 7.69
N TYR A 445 -14.46 -14.14 6.77
CA TYR A 445 -13.94 -15.49 7.05
C TYR A 445 -13.12 -16.08 5.88
N GLN A 446 -12.12 -16.90 6.23
CA GLN A 446 -11.43 -17.90 5.38
C GLN A 446 -10.34 -17.45 4.38
N VAL A 447 -9.66 -18.44 3.78
CA VAL A 447 -8.22 -18.44 3.47
C VAL A 447 -7.79 -17.61 2.27
N VAL A 448 -8.52 -17.61 1.15
CA VAL A 448 -8.31 -16.69 0.01
C VAL A 448 -9.66 -16.22 -0.50
N CYS A 449 -9.82 -14.92 -0.69
CA CYS A 449 -10.85 -14.35 -1.56
C CYS A 449 -10.21 -13.63 -2.75
N VAL A 450 -10.87 -13.70 -3.91
CA VAL A 450 -10.46 -12.95 -5.10
C VAL A 450 -11.65 -12.14 -5.61
N CYS A 451 -11.56 -10.81 -5.56
CA CYS A 451 -12.55 -9.91 -6.15
C CYS A 451 -11.97 -9.17 -7.36
N VAL A 452 -12.54 -9.38 -8.54
CA VAL A 452 -12.09 -8.77 -9.81
C VAL A 452 -13.18 -7.84 -10.33
N CYS A 453 -13.01 -6.53 -10.16
CA CYS A 453 -13.94 -5.54 -10.68
C CYS A 453 -13.38 -4.84 -11.93
N TYR A 454 -14.10 -4.95 -13.05
CA TYR A 454 -13.78 -4.36 -14.34
C TYR A 454 -14.78 -3.25 -14.66
N ILE A 455 -14.35 -1.98 -14.58
CA ILE A 455 -15.20 -0.79 -14.80
C ILE A 455 -14.76 -0.10 -16.09
N VAL A 456 -15.69 0.15 -17.02
CA VAL A 456 -15.42 0.92 -18.24
C VAL A 456 -16.36 2.11 -18.37
N CYS A 457 -15.80 3.30 -18.57
CA CYS A 457 -16.52 4.57 -18.70
C CYS A 457 -16.17 5.24 -20.04
N ILE A 458 -17.15 5.39 -20.92
CA ILE A 458 -16.92 5.79 -22.33
C ILE A 458 -17.26 7.27 -22.63
N SER A 459 -17.79 8.05 -21.66
CA SER A 459 -18.16 9.46 -21.93
C SER A 459 -17.79 10.49 -20.86
N GLY A 460 -17.66 11.75 -21.31
CA GLY A 460 -17.05 12.87 -20.57
C GLY A 460 -17.90 13.50 -19.46
N GLY A 461 -18.82 12.76 -18.85
CA GLY A 461 -19.63 13.22 -17.72
C GLY A 461 -19.11 12.71 -16.36
N VAL A 462 -19.97 12.73 -15.34
CA VAL A 462 -19.66 12.17 -14.01
C VAL A 462 -20.32 10.80 -13.84
N CYS A 463 -19.54 9.82 -13.37
CA CYS A 463 -20.05 8.50 -12.97
C CYS A 463 -19.71 8.23 -11.51
N VAL A 464 -20.69 7.70 -10.76
CA VAL A 464 -20.52 7.23 -9.37
C VAL A 464 -20.81 5.73 -9.32
N CYS A 465 -19.77 4.91 -9.20
CA CYS A 465 -19.90 3.45 -9.13
C CYS A 465 -19.64 2.99 -7.70
N VAL A 466 -20.69 2.55 -6.99
CA VAL A 466 -20.58 2.00 -5.64
C VAL A 466 -20.76 0.49 -5.68
N LEU A 467 -19.76 -0.26 -5.22
CA LEU A 467 -19.83 -1.71 -5.12
C LEU A 467 -19.57 -2.14 -3.68
N TYR A 468 -20.58 -2.72 -3.05
CA TYR A 468 -20.47 -3.44 -1.80
C TYR A 468 -20.35 -4.93 -2.09
N CYS A 469 -19.28 -5.57 -1.60
CA CYS A 469 -19.12 -7.02 -1.67
C CYS A 469 -18.83 -7.58 -0.28
N VAL A 470 -19.68 -8.50 0.19
CA VAL A 470 -19.55 -9.19 1.47
C VAL A 470 -19.26 -10.66 1.20
N CYS A 471 -18.09 -11.15 1.62
CA CYS A 471 -17.69 -12.55 1.47
C CYS A 471 -17.58 -13.22 2.84
N ILE A 472 -18.35 -14.30 3.02
CA ILE A 472 -18.49 -15.05 4.28
C ILE A 472 -17.81 -16.43 4.21
N SER A 473 -17.56 -16.97 3.01
CA SER A 473 -16.60 -18.07 2.82
C SER A 473 -15.89 -17.97 1.44
N GLY A 474 -14.84 -18.77 1.25
CA GLY A 474 -13.83 -18.53 0.20
C GLY A 474 -14.27 -18.87 -1.22
N GLY A 475 -14.25 -17.88 -2.12
CA GLY A 475 -14.62 -18.00 -3.53
C GLY A 475 -14.06 -16.85 -4.38
N VAL A 476 -14.51 -16.76 -5.63
CA VAL A 476 -14.06 -15.76 -6.62
C VAL A 476 -15.25 -14.93 -7.11
N CYS A 477 -15.28 -13.64 -6.79
CA CYS A 477 -16.33 -12.73 -7.25
C CYS A 477 -15.82 -11.83 -8.39
N VAL A 478 -16.51 -11.88 -9.54
CA VAL A 478 -16.16 -11.13 -10.75
C VAL A 478 -17.27 -10.14 -11.07
N CYS A 479 -16.92 -8.85 -10.99
CA CYS A 479 -17.80 -7.70 -11.18
C CYS A 479 -17.48 -7.01 -12.51
N VAL A 480 -18.32 -7.15 -13.54
CA VAL A 480 -18.11 -6.49 -14.84
C VAL A 480 -19.13 -5.37 -15.02
N ILE A 481 -18.69 -4.13 -14.82
CA ILE A 481 -19.50 -2.92 -14.86
C ILE A 481 -19.08 -2.06 -16.07
N LEU A 482 -19.67 -2.38 -17.23
CA LEU A 482 -19.57 -1.61 -18.47
C LEU A 482 -20.55 -0.42 -18.44
N CYS A 483 -20.11 0.75 -18.01
CA CYS A 483 -20.90 1.98 -17.93
C CYS A 483 -20.72 2.85 -19.20
N VAL A 484 -21.56 2.62 -20.21
CA VAL A 484 -21.70 3.53 -21.36
C VAL A 484 -22.78 4.56 -21.03
N TYR A 485 -22.39 5.83 -20.84
CA TYR A 485 -23.29 6.93 -20.44
C TYR A 485 -23.12 8.19 -21.28
N ILE A 486 -23.84 9.29 -20.98
CA ILE A 486 -23.70 10.59 -21.71
C ILE A 486 -23.54 11.82 -20.78
N ARG A 487 -24.08 11.83 -19.54
CA ARG A 487 -23.95 12.98 -18.63
C ARG A 487 -23.70 12.64 -17.14
N TRP A 488 -24.65 11.96 -16.51
CA TRP A 488 -24.58 11.60 -15.09
C TRP A 488 -25.16 10.20 -14.90
N CYS A 489 -24.43 9.33 -14.19
CA CYS A 489 -24.95 8.05 -13.72
C CYS A 489 -24.46 7.75 -12.30
N VAL A 490 -25.32 7.06 -11.55
CA VAL A 490 -25.00 6.44 -10.26
C VAL A 490 -25.39 4.98 -10.41
N CYS A 491 -24.51 4.04 -10.05
CA CYS A 491 -24.87 2.63 -9.93
C CYS A 491 -24.41 2.12 -8.55
N VAL A 492 -25.26 1.31 -7.92
CA VAL A 492 -25.02 0.76 -6.57
C VAL A 492 -25.27 -0.74 -6.64
N CYS A 493 -24.19 -1.53 -6.62
CA CYS A 493 -24.24 -2.99 -6.58
C CYS A 493 -23.98 -3.48 -5.16
N TYR A 494 -24.79 -4.41 -4.65
CA TYR A 494 -24.64 -5.00 -3.33
C TYR A 494 -24.67 -6.53 -3.44
N ILE A 495 -23.50 -7.16 -3.29
CA ILE A 495 -23.26 -8.59 -3.53
C ILE A 495 -22.90 -9.26 -2.20
N VAL A 496 -23.52 -10.41 -1.88
CA VAL A 496 -23.27 -11.17 -0.64
C VAL A 496 -22.99 -12.63 -0.95
N CYS A 497 -21.72 -13.02 -0.95
CA CYS A 497 -21.26 -14.39 -1.20
C CYS A 497 -21.17 -15.17 0.12
N ILE A 498 -22.07 -16.13 0.31
CA ILE A 498 -22.14 -16.96 1.54
C ILE A 498 -21.35 -18.27 1.41
N SER A 499 -21.20 -18.79 0.19
CA SER A 499 -20.42 -20.00 -0.14
C SER A 499 -19.22 -19.70 -1.03
N GLY A 500 -18.36 -20.71 -1.19
CA GLY A 500 -17.35 -20.73 -2.24
C GLY A 500 -17.95 -21.05 -3.61
N GLY A 501 -17.71 -20.15 -4.56
CA GLY A 501 -18.17 -20.28 -5.94
C GLY A 501 -17.59 -19.19 -6.84
N VAL A 502 -17.98 -19.19 -8.10
CA VAL A 502 -17.80 -18.05 -9.01
C VAL A 502 -19.12 -17.30 -9.11
N CYS A 503 -19.11 -15.99 -8.84
CA CYS A 503 -20.20 -15.10 -9.24
C CYS A 503 -19.73 -14.17 -10.37
N VAL A 504 -20.49 -14.11 -11.48
CA VAL A 504 -20.24 -13.13 -12.56
C VAL A 504 -21.45 -12.22 -12.67
N CYS A 505 -21.31 -10.95 -12.26
CA CYS A 505 -22.33 -9.93 -12.51
C CYS A 505 -21.93 -9.04 -13.69
N VAL A 506 -22.82 -8.92 -14.69
CA VAL A 506 -22.62 -8.06 -15.88
C VAL A 506 -23.69 -6.98 -15.92
N VAL A 507 -23.26 -5.72 -16.05
CA VAL A 507 -24.01 -4.46 -15.89
C VAL A 507 -23.33 -3.40 -16.78
N CYS A 508 -23.90 -2.32 -17.35
CA CYS A 508 -25.25 -1.97 -17.83
C CYS A 508 -25.12 -0.68 -18.69
N VAL A 509 -25.90 -0.54 -19.76
CA VAL A 509 -25.81 0.63 -20.67
C VAL A 509 -26.80 1.72 -20.24
N TYR A 510 -26.29 2.78 -19.61
CA TYR A 510 -27.08 3.76 -18.85
C TYR A 510 -27.07 5.16 -19.46
N ILE A 511 -28.20 5.66 -19.98
CA ILE A 511 -28.27 7.04 -20.44
C ILE A 511 -28.40 8.04 -19.27
N ARG A 512 -29.00 7.64 -18.12
CA ARG A 512 -29.16 8.47 -16.89
C ARG A 512 -29.03 7.68 -15.56
N TRP A 513 -30.03 7.76 -14.66
CA TRP A 513 -30.03 7.23 -13.28
C TRP A 513 -30.50 5.76 -13.21
N CYS A 514 -30.09 5.03 -12.16
CA CYS A 514 -30.45 3.62 -11.89
C CYS A 514 -30.03 3.16 -10.46
N VAL A 515 -30.58 2.08 -9.88
CA VAL A 515 -30.20 1.55 -8.54
C VAL A 515 -30.32 0.00 -8.47
N CYS A 516 -29.27 -0.74 -8.85
CA CYS A 516 -29.31 -2.19 -9.11
C CYS A 516 -28.84 -3.10 -7.94
N VAL A 517 -29.74 -3.47 -7.02
CA VAL A 517 -29.44 -4.23 -5.79
C VAL A 517 -29.49 -5.77 -5.95
N ILE A 518 -28.37 -6.40 -6.36
CA ILE A 518 -28.29 -7.82 -6.77
C ILE A 518 -27.89 -8.79 -5.61
N LEU A 519 -28.87 -9.18 -4.77
CA LEU A 519 -28.70 -9.97 -3.53
C LEU A 519 -28.50 -11.51 -3.70
N CYS A 520 -27.37 -11.96 -4.25
CA CYS A 520 -27.09 -13.38 -4.56
C CYS A 520 -26.73 -14.31 -3.35
N VAL A 521 -27.70 -14.69 -2.51
CA VAL A 521 -27.53 -15.57 -1.31
C VAL A 521 -27.32 -17.06 -1.64
N TYR A 522 -26.08 -17.47 -1.92
CA TYR A 522 -25.82 -18.58 -2.86
C TYR A 522 -24.87 -19.73 -2.41
N GLN A 523 -24.81 -20.89 -3.13
CA GLN A 523 -24.12 -22.14 -2.69
C GLN A 523 -23.04 -22.87 -3.58
N VAL A 524 -22.94 -22.72 -4.92
CA VAL A 524 -21.96 -23.46 -5.81
C VAL A 524 -21.33 -22.65 -6.99
N VAL A 525 -22.02 -22.38 -8.12
CA VAL A 525 -21.66 -21.36 -9.15
C VAL A 525 -22.89 -20.55 -9.61
N CYS A 526 -22.80 -19.21 -9.70
CA CYS A 526 -23.90 -18.36 -10.18
C CYS A 526 -23.47 -17.31 -11.24
N VAL A 527 -24.31 -17.10 -12.25
CA VAL A 527 -24.07 -16.11 -13.32
C VAL A 527 -25.29 -15.21 -13.46
N CYS A 528 -25.11 -13.91 -13.25
CA CYS A 528 -26.17 -12.90 -13.31
C CYS A 528 -25.84 -11.79 -14.32
N VAL A 529 -26.41 -11.90 -15.51
CA VAL A 529 -26.28 -10.90 -16.57
C VAL A 529 -27.50 -9.99 -16.54
N CYS A 530 -27.35 -8.73 -16.13
CA CYS A 530 -28.43 -7.76 -16.21
C CYS A 530 -28.09 -6.66 -17.21
N VAL A 531 -28.90 -6.56 -18.26
CA VAL A 531 -28.79 -5.56 -19.32
C VAL A 531 -29.94 -4.57 -19.14
N ILE A 532 -29.71 -3.57 -18.28
CA ILE A 532 -30.63 -2.44 -18.13
C ILE A 532 -30.29 -1.40 -19.20
N LEU A 533 -31.31 -0.98 -19.95
CA LEU A 533 -31.28 -0.01 -21.04
C LEU A 533 -32.39 1.02 -20.80
N CYS A 534 -32.05 2.08 -20.07
CA CYS A 534 -32.96 3.19 -19.76
C CYS A 534 -32.68 4.40 -20.66
N VAL A 535 -33.72 4.93 -21.31
CA VAL A 535 -33.59 6.10 -22.21
C VAL A 535 -33.80 7.43 -21.47
N TYR A 536 -34.73 7.47 -20.51
CA TYR A 536 -35.08 8.66 -19.71
C TYR A 536 -34.75 8.46 -18.22
N GLN A 537 -35.31 9.29 -17.33
CA GLN A 537 -35.17 9.09 -15.88
C GLN A 537 -36.01 7.88 -15.45
N VAL A 538 -35.36 6.91 -14.79
CA VAL A 538 -35.95 5.62 -14.42
C VAL A 538 -35.31 5.16 -13.11
N VAL A 539 -36.06 4.47 -12.25
CA VAL A 539 -35.48 3.75 -11.10
C VAL A 539 -35.72 2.25 -11.33
N CYS A 540 -34.71 1.57 -11.88
CA CYS A 540 -34.68 0.12 -11.99
C CYS A 540 -33.97 -0.51 -10.78
N VAL A 541 -34.67 -1.39 -10.06
CA VAL A 541 -34.15 -2.21 -8.95
C VAL A 541 -34.33 -3.69 -9.29
N CYS A 542 -33.26 -4.48 -9.16
CA CYS A 542 -33.21 -5.87 -9.62
C CYS A 542 -32.67 -6.83 -8.54
N TYR A 543 -33.59 -7.33 -7.71
CA TYR A 543 -33.30 -8.31 -6.67
C TYR A 543 -33.21 -9.71 -7.27
N ILE A 544 -32.04 -10.34 -7.21
CA ILE A 544 -31.81 -11.70 -7.74
C ILE A 544 -31.27 -12.58 -6.61
N VAL A 545 -32.05 -13.59 -6.23
CA VAL A 545 -31.76 -14.51 -5.13
C VAL A 545 -31.71 -15.94 -5.68
N CYS A 546 -30.51 -16.45 -5.98
CA CYS A 546 -30.31 -17.88 -6.23
C CYS A 546 -29.93 -18.57 -4.91
N ILE A 547 -30.66 -19.62 -4.49
CA ILE A 547 -30.45 -20.27 -3.17
C ILE A 547 -29.54 -21.51 -3.27
N SER A 548 -29.61 -22.26 -4.37
CA SER A 548 -28.77 -23.44 -4.62
C SER A 548 -28.63 -23.72 -6.12
N GLY A 549 -27.76 -24.66 -6.50
CA GLY A 549 -27.54 -25.13 -7.88
C GLY A 549 -26.99 -24.09 -8.86
N VAL A 550 -26.61 -24.50 -10.06
CA VAL A 550 -26.03 -23.56 -11.04
C VAL A 550 -27.13 -22.68 -11.62
N CYS A 551 -27.14 -21.38 -11.28
CA CYS A 551 -28.12 -20.44 -11.83
C CYS A 551 -27.50 -19.54 -12.90
N VAL A 552 -28.22 -19.35 -14.01
CA VAL A 552 -27.90 -18.41 -15.08
C VAL A 552 -29.11 -17.50 -15.29
N CYS A 553 -29.06 -16.30 -14.73
CA CYS A 553 -30.16 -15.34 -14.81
C CYS A 553 -29.77 -14.18 -15.74
N VAL A 554 -30.61 -13.95 -16.76
CA VAL A 554 -30.41 -12.93 -17.79
C VAL A 554 -31.57 -11.94 -17.71
N CYS A 555 -31.38 -10.79 -17.07
CA CYS A 555 -32.42 -9.76 -16.90
C CYS A 555 -32.22 -8.60 -17.90
N VAL A 556 -33.06 -8.50 -18.92
CA VAL A 556 -33.01 -7.44 -19.95
C VAL A 556 -34.17 -6.47 -19.71
N ILE A 557 -33.87 -5.24 -19.31
CA ILE A 557 -34.87 -4.25 -18.93
C ILE A 557 -34.75 -3.03 -19.85
N LEU A 558 -35.73 -2.83 -20.71
CA LEU A 558 -35.85 -1.72 -21.66
C LEU A 558 -36.88 -0.72 -21.13
N CYS A 559 -36.44 0.48 -20.72
CA CYS A 559 -37.33 1.51 -20.16
C CYS A 559 -37.26 2.80 -20.98
N VAL A 560 -38.38 3.14 -21.62
CA VAL A 560 -38.46 4.24 -22.60
C VAL A 560 -38.93 5.56 -21.96
N TYR A 561 -39.73 5.52 -20.89
CA TYR A 561 -40.35 6.69 -20.25
C TYR A 561 -40.12 6.74 -18.72
N GLN A 562 -40.81 7.60 -17.95
CA GLN A 562 -40.58 7.79 -16.50
C GLN A 562 -41.19 6.64 -15.68
N VAL A 563 -40.38 5.62 -15.37
CA VAL A 563 -40.86 4.38 -14.74
C VAL A 563 -40.06 4.01 -13.49
N VAL A 564 -40.73 3.47 -12.49
CA VAL A 564 -40.10 2.70 -11.41
C VAL A 564 -40.30 1.22 -11.71
N CYS A 565 -39.20 0.52 -12.02
CA CYS A 565 -39.20 -0.91 -12.35
C CYS A 565 -38.58 -1.68 -11.19
N VAL A 566 -39.33 -2.60 -10.60
CA VAL A 566 -38.82 -3.50 -9.56
C VAL A 566 -38.98 -4.94 -10.05
N CYS A 567 -37.86 -5.63 -10.27
CA CYS A 567 -37.87 -7.07 -10.50
C CYS A 567 -37.29 -7.81 -9.29
N TYR A 568 -38.00 -8.86 -8.88
CA TYR A 568 -37.54 -9.87 -7.95
C TYR A 568 -37.47 -11.20 -8.71
N ILE A 569 -36.32 -11.85 -8.71
CA ILE A 569 -36.09 -13.16 -9.34
C ILE A 569 -35.53 -14.08 -8.25
N VAL A 570 -36.25 -15.16 -7.93
CA VAL A 570 -35.90 -16.11 -6.87
C VAL A 570 -35.75 -17.50 -7.47
N CYS A 571 -34.54 -18.05 -7.44
CA CYS A 571 -34.21 -19.36 -8.04
C CYS A 571 -33.84 -20.37 -6.93
N VAL A 572 -34.58 -21.47 -6.84
CA VAL A 572 -34.54 -22.40 -5.69
C VAL A 572 -34.39 -23.85 -6.15
N TYR A 573 -33.29 -24.21 -6.82
CA TYR A 573 -33.08 -25.62 -7.22
C TYR A 573 -31.62 -26.04 -7.45
N GLN A 574 -31.28 -27.30 -7.12
CA GLN A 574 -29.90 -27.79 -6.99
C GLN A 574 -29.11 -28.08 -8.28
N VAL A 575 -29.71 -28.07 -9.48
CA VAL A 575 -29.06 -28.56 -10.72
C VAL A 575 -28.63 -27.41 -11.65
N VAL A 576 -29.42 -27.09 -12.68
CA VAL A 576 -29.19 -25.95 -13.59
C VAL A 576 -30.52 -25.24 -13.83
N CYS A 577 -30.54 -23.91 -13.67
CA CYS A 577 -31.70 -23.08 -13.96
C CYS A 577 -31.30 -21.87 -14.81
N VAL A 578 -31.90 -21.74 -16.00
CA VAL A 578 -31.76 -20.56 -16.85
C VAL A 578 -33.05 -19.75 -16.81
N CYS A 579 -32.98 -18.46 -16.48
CA CYS A 579 -34.14 -17.57 -16.57
C CYS A 579 -33.80 -16.29 -17.34
N VAL A 580 -34.44 -16.09 -18.48
CA VAL A 580 -34.26 -14.96 -19.39
C VAL A 580 -35.51 -14.08 -19.33
N CYS A 581 -35.36 -12.85 -18.87
CA CYS A 581 -36.48 -11.94 -18.62
C CYS A 581 -36.31 -10.65 -19.44
N TYR A 582 -37.09 -10.50 -20.50
CA TYR A 582 -37.21 -9.28 -21.28
C TYR A 582 -38.40 -8.46 -20.78
N ILE A 583 -38.12 -7.33 -20.15
CA ILE A 583 -39.10 -6.38 -19.61
C ILE A 583 -39.04 -5.12 -20.46
N VAL A 584 -40.16 -4.70 -21.05
CA VAL A 584 -40.25 -3.50 -21.89
C VAL A 584 -41.32 -2.57 -21.32
N CYS A 585 -40.91 -1.40 -20.84
CA CYS A 585 -41.79 -0.42 -20.20
C CYS A 585 -41.95 0.83 -21.10
N ILE A 586 -43.17 1.01 -21.61
CA ILE A 586 -43.49 1.90 -22.76
C ILE A 586 -44.23 3.19 -22.33
N SER A 587 -44.75 3.29 -21.11
CA SER A 587 -45.31 4.55 -20.57
C SER A 587 -45.02 4.71 -19.08
N ASP A 588 -45.27 5.91 -18.55
CA ASP A 588 -45.02 6.28 -17.15
C ASP A 588 -45.83 5.43 -16.15
N GLY A 589 -45.21 5.07 -15.03
CA GLY A 589 -45.85 4.33 -13.94
C GLY A 589 -44.90 3.48 -13.08
N VAL A 590 -45.47 2.48 -12.39
CA VAL A 590 -44.73 1.51 -11.60
C VAL A 590 -44.96 0.10 -12.16
N CYS A 591 -43.88 -0.64 -12.37
CA CYS A 591 -43.91 -2.01 -12.89
C CYS A 591 -43.22 -2.94 -11.88
N VAL A 592 -43.99 -3.83 -11.25
CA VAL A 592 -43.47 -4.84 -10.32
C VAL A 592 -43.61 -6.23 -10.92
N CYS A 593 -42.51 -6.98 -10.96
CA CYS A 593 -42.51 -8.38 -11.36
C CYS A 593 -41.80 -9.24 -10.30
N TYR A 594 -42.45 -10.32 -9.89
CA TYR A 594 -41.97 -11.23 -8.86
C TYR A 594 -41.94 -12.66 -9.41
N ILE A 595 -40.77 -13.14 -9.80
CA ILE A 595 -40.56 -14.40 -10.54
C ILE A 595 -39.91 -15.41 -9.60
N VAL A 596 -40.50 -16.59 -9.43
CA VAL A 596 -39.98 -17.66 -8.58
C VAL A 596 -39.83 -18.95 -9.39
N CYS A 597 -38.60 -19.37 -9.63
CA CYS A 597 -38.25 -20.61 -10.33
C CYS A 597 -37.83 -21.69 -9.32
N ILE A 598 -38.69 -22.68 -9.08
CA ILE A 598 -38.53 -23.70 -8.02
C ILE A 598 -37.86 -24.99 -8.58
N SER A 599 -37.33 -24.94 -9.81
CA SER A 599 -36.98 -26.15 -10.58
C SER A 599 -36.05 -25.86 -11.76
N GLY A 600 -35.30 -26.88 -12.21
CA GLY A 600 -34.38 -26.76 -13.34
C GLY A 600 -35.06 -26.76 -14.71
N GLY A 601 -34.63 -25.85 -15.60
CA GLY A 601 -35.21 -25.63 -16.93
C GLY A 601 -34.76 -24.30 -17.54
N VAL A 602 -35.44 -23.85 -18.60
CA VAL A 602 -35.17 -22.58 -19.31
C VAL A 602 -36.44 -21.73 -19.34
N CYS A 603 -36.60 -20.83 -18.38
CA CYS A 603 -37.72 -19.88 -18.36
C CYS A 603 -37.42 -18.68 -19.26
N VAL A 604 -38.29 -18.37 -20.22
CA VAL A 604 -38.19 -17.16 -21.06
C VAL A 604 -39.44 -16.30 -20.88
N LEU A 605 -39.24 -15.01 -20.62
CA LEU A 605 -40.30 -14.08 -20.24
C LEU A 605 -40.21 -12.82 -21.11
N TYR A 606 -41.30 -12.46 -21.79
CA TYR A 606 -41.43 -11.25 -22.61
C TYR A 606 -42.61 -10.42 -22.09
N CYS A 607 -42.34 -9.54 -21.14
CA CYS A 607 -43.35 -8.72 -20.48
C CYS A 607 -43.31 -7.28 -21.02
N VAL A 608 -44.41 -6.83 -21.63
CA VAL A 608 -44.57 -5.49 -22.21
C VAL A 608 -45.60 -4.71 -21.39
N TYR A 609 -45.11 -3.74 -20.62
CA TYR A 609 -45.92 -2.89 -19.76
C TYR A 609 -46.19 -1.55 -20.45
N ILE A 610 -47.47 -1.29 -20.76
CA ILE A 610 -47.93 -0.01 -21.31
C ILE A 610 -48.53 0.86 -20.17
N ARG A 611 -48.66 0.33 -18.94
CA ARG A 611 -49.02 1.11 -17.73
C ARG A 611 -48.73 0.34 -16.44
N TRP A 612 -49.10 0.94 -15.30
CA TRP A 612 -49.01 0.41 -13.93
C TRP A 612 -49.45 -1.06 -13.83
N CYS A 613 -48.56 -1.93 -13.34
CA CYS A 613 -48.81 -3.38 -13.25
C CYS A 613 -48.06 -4.04 -12.09
N VAL A 614 -48.69 -5.05 -11.50
CA VAL A 614 -48.04 -6.04 -10.63
C VAL A 614 -48.26 -7.44 -11.22
N CYS A 615 -47.18 -8.18 -11.45
CA CYS A 615 -47.25 -9.57 -11.90
C CYS A 615 -46.48 -10.53 -10.98
N VAL A 616 -47.09 -11.66 -10.66
CA VAL A 616 -46.51 -12.74 -9.84
C VAL A 616 -46.34 -13.99 -10.71
N ILE A 617 -45.07 -14.29 -10.96
CA ILE A 617 -44.43 -15.33 -11.78
C ILE A 617 -44.14 -16.66 -11.09
N LEU A 618 -45.12 -17.52 -10.78
CA LEU A 618 -44.84 -18.77 -10.06
C LEU A 618 -44.55 -19.94 -11.04
N CYS A 619 -43.28 -20.34 -11.12
CA CYS A 619 -42.75 -21.32 -12.06
C CYS A 619 -42.35 -22.63 -11.35
N VAL A 620 -43.21 -23.65 -11.43
CA VAL A 620 -42.99 -24.97 -10.82
C VAL A 620 -43.02 -26.07 -11.89
N TYR A 621 -41.84 -26.51 -12.29
CA TYR A 621 -41.62 -27.62 -13.22
C TYR A 621 -41.05 -28.82 -12.44
N ARG A 622 -41.11 -30.03 -13.00
CA ARG A 622 -40.40 -31.21 -12.45
C ARG A 622 -39.20 -31.65 -13.29
N TRP A 623 -39.13 -31.17 -14.54
CA TRP A 623 -38.12 -31.47 -15.55
C TRP A 623 -37.92 -30.25 -16.46
N TRP A 624 -36.98 -30.32 -17.40
CA TRP A 624 -36.69 -29.24 -18.36
C TRP A 624 -37.96 -28.75 -19.06
N CYS A 625 -38.29 -27.47 -18.96
CA CYS A 625 -39.37 -26.82 -19.70
C CYS A 625 -38.89 -25.52 -20.32
N VAL A 626 -39.53 -25.12 -21.42
CA VAL A 626 -39.31 -23.83 -22.11
C VAL A 626 -40.62 -23.06 -22.16
N CYS A 627 -40.87 -22.23 -21.15
CA CYS A 627 -42.01 -21.33 -21.18
C CYS A 627 -41.64 -19.99 -21.81
N VAL A 628 -42.59 -19.41 -22.56
CA VAL A 628 -42.49 -18.13 -23.27
C VAL A 628 -43.78 -17.35 -23.00
N LEU A 629 -43.77 -16.52 -21.97
CA LEU A 629 -44.92 -15.66 -21.65
C LEU A 629 -44.81 -14.33 -22.41
N TYR A 630 -45.87 -13.97 -23.14
CA TYR A 630 -46.06 -12.69 -23.81
C TYR A 630 -47.17 -11.91 -23.12
N CYS A 631 -46.82 -10.97 -22.26
CA CYS A 631 -47.81 -10.18 -21.51
C CYS A 631 -47.89 -8.75 -22.04
N VAL A 632 -49.10 -8.24 -22.29
CA VAL A 632 -49.37 -6.88 -22.77
C VAL A 632 -50.48 -6.26 -21.91
N TYR A 633 -50.11 -5.28 -21.09
CA TYR A 633 -51.04 -4.63 -20.15
C TYR A 633 -51.27 -3.17 -20.50
N ILE A 634 -52.54 -2.79 -20.75
CA ILE A 634 -52.92 -1.48 -21.32
C ILE A 634 -53.47 -0.52 -20.24
N ARG A 635 -53.95 -1.04 -19.09
CA ARG A 635 -54.43 -0.29 -17.93
C ARG A 635 -54.01 -0.99 -16.62
N TRP A 636 -54.35 -0.39 -15.48
CA TRP A 636 -54.16 -0.96 -14.14
C TRP A 636 -54.61 -2.42 -14.10
N CYS A 637 -53.68 -3.32 -13.74
CA CYS A 637 -53.90 -4.76 -13.59
C CYS A 637 -52.98 -5.33 -12.50
N VAL A 638 -53.55 -6.12 -11.61
CA VAL A 638 -52.83 -7.14 -10.85
C VAL A 638 -53.00 -8.47 -11.59
N CYS A 639 -51.97 -9.33 -11.61
CA CYS A 639 -52.06 -10.64 -12.23
C CYS A 639 -51.15 -11.68 -11.56
N VAL A 640 -51.67 -12.90 -11.37
CA VAL A 640 -50.97 -13.99 -10.67
C VAL A 640 -50.90 -15.20 -11.60
N CYS A 641 -49.79 -15.33 -12.32
CA CYS A 641 -49.58 -16.37 -13.30
C CYS A 641 -48.86 -17.56 -12.63
N VAL A 642 -49.62 -18.61 -12.31
CA VAL A 642 -49.09 -19.84 -11.73
C VAL A 642 -48.95 -20.88 -12.84
N ILE A 643 -47.73 -21.35 -13.08
CA ILE A 643 -47.39 -22.31 -14.14
C ILE A 643 -46.90 -23.58 -13.45
N LEU A 644 -47.75 -24.62 -13.49
CA LEU A 644 -47.52 -25.92 -12.87
C LEU A 644 -47.33 -26.99 -13.97
N CYS A 645 -46.10 -27.45 -14.18
CA CYS A 645 -45.82 -28.50 -15.17
C CYS A 645 -45.49 -29.83 -14.48
N VAL A 646 -46.47 -30.74 -14.53
CA VAL A 646 -46.47 -31.98 -13.73
C VAL A 646 -45.78 -33.17 -14.44
N TYR A 647 -45.64 -33.14 -15.77
CA TYR A 647 -45.19 -34.27 -16.58
C TYR A 647 -43.75 -34.14 -17.13
N GLN A 648 -43.17 -35.25 -17.61
CA GLN A 648 -41.72 -35.49 -17.50
C GLN A 648 -40.80 -35.10 -18.67
N VAL A 649 -41.29 -34.92 -19.90
CA VAL A 649 -40.42 -35.03 -21.10
C VAL A 649 -40.49 -33.79 -22.01
N VAL A 650 -40.16 -32.63 -21.43
CA VAL A 650 -40.16 -31.30 -22.08
C VAL A 650 -41.54 -30.78 -22.48
N CYS A 651 -41.92 -29.65 -21.88
CA CYS A 651 -43.08 -28.85 -22.31
C CYS A 651 -42.63 -27.48 -22.80
N VAL A 652 -43.21 -27.03 -23.92
CA VAL A 652 -43.07 -25.65 -24.42
C VAL A 652 -44.38 -24.91 -24.15
N CYS A 653 -44.39 -23.99 -23.18
CA CYS A 653 -45.61 -23.28 -22.80
C CYS A 653 -45.60 -21.83 -23.29
N VAL A 654 -46.43 -21.52 -24.30
CA VAL A 654 -46.60 -20.16 -24.79
C VAL A 654 -47.90 -19.60 -24.24
N CYS A 655 -47.84 -18.44 -23.57
CA CYS A 655 -49.05 -17.81 -23.04
C CYS A 655 -49.07 -16.33 -23.44
N TYR A 656 -50.06 -15.97 -24.24
CA TYR A 656 -50.39 -14.58 -24.54
C TYR A 656 -51.40 -14.09 -23.50
N ILE A 657 -51.08 -13.00 -22.81
CA ILE A 657 -51.95 -12.35 -21.83
C ILE A 657 -52.12 -10.91 -22.28
N VAL A 658 -53.31 -10.55 -22.74
CA VAL A 658 -53.63 -9.19 -23.24
C VAL A 658 -54.79 -8.63 -22.43
N CYS A 659 -54.51 -7.66 -21.57
CA CYS A 659 -55.52 -7.05 -20.70
C CYS A 659 -56.12 -5.80 -21.35
N ILE A 660 -57.27 -5.98 -22.01
CA ILE A 660 -58.08 -4.90 -22.61
C ILE A 660 -59.23 -4.54 -21.65
N SER A 661 -59.64 -3.28 -21.65
CA SER A 661 -60.59 -2.72 -20.65
C SER A 661 -62.01 -3.27 -20.76
N GLY A 662 -62.64 -3.55 -19.62
CA GLY A 662 -64.10 -3.60 -19.48
C GLY A 662 -64.75 -4.98 -19.41
N GLY A 663 -63.99 -6.08 -19.47
CA GLY A 663 -64.52 -7.43 -19.30
C GLY A 663 -63.44 -8.49 -19.17
N VAL A 664 -63.76 -9.61 -18.52
CA VAL A 664 -62.82 -10.71 -18.27
C VAL A 664 -62.66 -11.58 -19.53
N TRP A 665 -61.80 -11.15 -20.44
CA TRP A 665 -61.47 -11.89 -21.68
C TRP A 665 -59.95 -12.01 -21.86
N CYS A 666 -59.33 -12.90 -21.08
CA CYS A 666 -57.95 -13.33 -21.32
C CYS A 666 -57.94 -14.58 -22.21
N VAL A 667 -57.55 -14.43 -23.48
CA VAL A 667 -57.44 -15.54 -24.43
C VAL A 667 -56.06 -16.18 -24.30
N CYS A 668 -55.97 -17.39 -23.72
CA CYS A 668 -54.75 -18.20 -23.80
C CYS A 668 -54.61 -18.79 -25.21
N VAL A 669 -53.98 -18.03 -26.12
CA VAL A 669 -54.13 -18.23 -27.58
C VAL A 669 -53.65 -19.60 -28.10
N TYR A 670 -52.50 -20.14 -27.67
CA TYR A 670 -51.98 -21.41 -28.18
C TYR A 670 -51.03 -22.12 -27.19
N CYS A 671 -51.23 -23.42 -26.95
CA CYS A 671 -50.25 -24.32 -26.33
C CYS A 671 -50.02 -25.53 -27.26
N VAL A 672 -48.75 -25.87 -27.54
CA VAL A 672 -48.38 -26.81 -28.61
C VAL A 672 -47.72 -28.07 -28.03
N TYR A 673 -48.55 -29.10 -27.75
CA TYR A 673 -48.16 -30.48 -27.39
C TYR A 673 -47.34 -30.63 -26.06
N ILE A 674 -47.40 -31.72 -25.28
CA ILE A 674 -48.41 -32.76 -25.03
C ILE A 674 -48.45 -32.93 -23.48
N ARG A 675 -49.63 -33.21 -22.87
CA ARG A 675 -49.79 -33.52 -21.42
C ARG A 675 -49.30 -32.46 -20.40
N CYS A 676 -49.15 -31.19 -20.75
CA CYS A 676 -48.98 -30.11 -19.75
C CYS A 676 -50.29 -29.36 -19.47
N VAL A 677 -50.51 -28.95 -18.21
CA VAL A 677 -51.75 -28.29 -17.72
C VAL A 677 -51.38 -26.94 -17.09
N CYS A 678 -51.46 -25.86 -17.86
CA CYS A 678 -51.22 -24.51 -17.37
C CYS A 678 -52.49 -23.93 -16.73
N VAL A 679 -52.38 -23.29 -15.56
CA VAL A 679 -53.54 -22.78 -14.79
C VAL A 679 -53.35 -21.33 -14.36
N CYS A 680 -53.59 -20.40 -15.29
CA CYS A 680 -53.39 -18.96 -15.08
C CYS A 680 -54.53 -18.33 -14.26
N TYR A 681 -54.28 -18.00 -12.99
CA TYR A 681 -55.24 -17.34 -12.08
C TYR A 681 -55.15 -15.81 -12.14
N ILE A 682 -55.69 -15.21 -13.21
CA ILE A 682 -55.68 -13.75 -13.41
C ILE A 682 -56.78 -13.09 -12.56
N VAL A 683 -56.40 -12.62 -11.37
CA VAL A 683 -57.26 -11.83 -10.48
C VAL A 683 -57.08 -10.34 -10.78
N CYS A 684 -57.90 -9.80 -11.68
CA CYS A 684 -58.01 -8.35 -11.87
C CYS A 684 -58.73 -7.72 -10.67
N ILE A 685 -58.11 -6.71 -10.07
CA ILE A 685 -58.64 -5.83 -9.02
C ILE A 685 -58.64 -4.41 -9.58
#